data_AF-A0A497K5P0-F1
#
_entry.id   AF-A0A497K5P0-F1
#
_cell.length_a   1.000
_cell.length_b   1.000
_cell.length_c   1.000
_cell.angle_alpha   90.00
_cell.angle_beta   90.00
_cell.angle_gamma   90.00
#
_symmetry.space_group_name_H-M   'P 1'
#
loop_
_entity.id
_entity.type
_entity.pdbx_description
1 polymer ?
#
loop_
_entity_poly.entity_id
_entity_poly.type
_entity_poly.pdbx_seq_one_letter_code
_entity_poly.pdbx_strand_id
1 'polypeptide(L)'
;MVRESKMTLVVYEGLCSVCNGDLRHEEIEGKRCEVKGVPFILSFQRDEEREFEEFFERAVGKPRELQRFWMKRLVRGESFAAVAPTGIGKTAFGLAFSLFYALKGKKSYILVPTTFLVGQCVEWLNEFGKKASMRVKVNEEGEVTVAFYHGRMRKNEKERFEKLVRRGSFDILVTTTSFLSRRFNDLKGRVFDFIFVDDVDAILKSSRNVGRVLFLLGLRKEPDGWVGSPKGVLMTSTATATKGKSTRLFRTLLNFDAGSSFFTVRNVEDIAVNGVDVEKVKEVLRRMGRGCLLYVRTAEEVERWHNILKDEFKIGMITAERKRDYELFKDGRIDHLVGTSHFYGLLVRGLDLPEKIRYVVFIGAPTMKFRYETLTPKVIKILALIFKRNEKIRRYLPIIMNLERHPDKLEEMRNLIRIVSKTEEAEDIIVSEDEIIFPEVRTYIQGSGRTSRLTAHGLTKGASFLFEDDERLLKAFLKRAEYYDVSFKSLDQVDLDSLSEEIDESRRRRRGVTDIIRPALFIVESPTKARIISRLFGKPGVKVMDDLVMYEVASQNYVLLITACRGHVVDLATGRGLHGVETDGTFTPVYSTIKRCLNCNYQFTMGFDQCPLCGHTEIEDSKRIIDVLRKAAYQTGFVIIGTDPDAEGEKIAWDLRNLLSGLAEVKRAEFHEVTFKAITEALMNLRDVNENLVKAQMVRRIEDRWIGFTLSQKLQQIFKNRNLSAGRVQTPVLEWIIKRYEETRRRKKIAYSPELKLTFEGLESGVDEVEVEIDVLEERIEKRSPLPPYTTDEMLRDANKILHLNSKLAMNLAQDLFEAGLITYHRTDSIHVSEVGARIAKDYLG
;
A
#
# COMPACT_ATOMS: atom_id res chain seq x y z
N MET A 1 18.80 -4.80 -44.13
CA MET A 1 18.83 -6.06 -43.37
C MET A 1 18.42 -5.76 -41.95
N VAL A 2 17.15 -6.06 -41.63
CA VAL A 2 16.59 -5.93 -40.28
C VAL A 2 17.31 -6.96 -39.42
N ARG A 3 18.11 -6.50 -38.44
CA ARG A 3 18.69 -7.40 -37.43
C ARG A 3 17.53 -8.01 -36.65
N GLU A 4 17.25 -9.28 -36.90
CA GLU A 4 16.50 -10.13 -35.97
C GLU A 4 17.05 -9.87 -34.56
N SER A 5 16.19 -9.52 -33.61
CA SER A 5 16.61 -9.25 -32.24
C SER A 5 17.22 -10.54 -31.68
N LYS A 6 18.56 -10.61 -31.60
CA LYS A 6 19.23 -11.68 -30.87
C LYS A 6 18.66 -11.71 -29.45
N MET A 7 17.99 -12.82 -29.12
CA MET A 7 17.38 -13.09 -27.83
C MET A 7 18.44 -13.00 -26.72
N THR A 8 18.04 -12.53 -25.53
CA THR A 8 18.95 -12.38 -24.39
C THR A 8 19.11 -13.72 -23.67
N LEU A 9 20.18 -14.45 -23.99
CA LEU A 9 20.50 -15.74 -23.39
C LEU A 9 20.87 -15.61 -21.91
N VAL A 10 20.41 -16.56 -21.09
CA VAL A 10 20.68 -16.60 -19.64
C VAL A 10 20.49 -17.99 -19.06
N VAL A 11 21.23 -18.26 -17.98
CA VAL A 11 21.06 -19.44 -17.14
C VAL A 11 20.90 -19.00 -15.68
N TYR A 12 19.91 -19.56 -14.98
CA TYR A 12 19.77 -19.45 -13.53
C TYR A 12 20.13 -20.79 -12.89
N GLU A 13 21.28 -20.84 -12.22
CA GLU A 13 21.86 -22.06 -11.65
C GLU A 13 20.97 -22.66 -10.56
N GLY A 14 20.58 -23.93 -10.71
CA GLY A 14 19.84 -24.68 -9.68
C GLY A 14 18.46 -24.10 -9.29
N LEU A 15 17.81 -23.38 -10.22
CA LEU A 15 16.59 -22.61 -9.97
C LEU A 15 15.36 -23.09 -10.74
N CYS A 16 15.39 -24.21 -11.47
CA CYS A 16 14.20 -24.80 -12.05
C CYS A 16 13.20 -25.26 -10.95
N SER A 17 11.94 -24.84 -11.03
CA SER A 17 10.93 -25.14 -9.99
C SER A 17 10.48 -26.60 -9.94
N VAL A 18 10.82 -27.39 -10.96
CA VAL A 18 10.41 -28.79 -11.10
C VAL A 18 11.55 -29.74 -10.76
N CYS A 19 12.71 -29.60 -11.42
CA CYS A 19 13.83 -30.53 -11.27
C CYS A 19 14.94 -30.04 -10.33
N ASN A 20 14.89 -28.78 -9.86
CA ASN A 20 15.96 -28.10 -9.12
C ASN A 20 17.31 -28.01 -9.87
N GLY A 21 17.35 -28.32 -11.17
CA GLY A 21 18.49 -28.09 -12.04
C GLY A 21 18.57 -26.64 -12.52
N ASP A 22 19.50 -26.39 -13.45
CA ASP A 22 19.60 -25.10 -14.15
C ASP A 22 18.27 -24.76 -14.83
N LEU A 23 17.85 -23.51 -14.71
CA LEU A 23 16.74 -22.95 -15.46
C LEU A 23 17.32 -22.16 -16.65
N ARG A 24 17.14 -22.70 -17.85
CA ARG A 24 17.69 -22.12 -19.09
C ARG A 24 16.67 -21.22 -19.80
N HIS A 25 17.16 -20.36 -20.68
CA HIS A 25 16.33 -19.45 -21.48
C HIS A 25 15.21 -20.17 -22.27
N GLU A 26 15.54 -21.31 -22.90
CA GLU A 26 14.57 -22.13 -23.67
C GLU A 26 13.43 -22.65 -22.79
N GLU A 27 13.73 -23.12 -21.59
CA GLU A 27 12.74 -23.55 -20.59
C GLU A 27 11.87 -22.38 -20.09
N ILE A 28 12.46 -21.19 -19.92
CA ILE A 28 11.75 -19.96 -19.49
C ILE A 28 10.72 -19.54 -20.53
N GLU A 29 11.10 -19.49 -21.82
CA GLU A 29 10.20 -19.13 -22.93
C GLU A 29 9.15 -20.23 -23.18
N GLY A 30 9.56 -21.51 -23.08
CA GLY A 30 8.68 -22.66 -23.18
C GLY A 30 7.76 -22.87 -21.98
N LYS A 31 7.97 -22.16 -20.87
CA LYS A 31 7.21 -22.25 -19.60
C LYS A 31 7.15 -23.69 -19.04
N ARG A 32 8.17 -24.50 -19.30
CA ARG A 32 8.21 -25.92 -18.98
C ARG A 32 9.61 -26.37 -18.61
N CYS A 33 9.69 -27.38 -17.75
CA CYS A 33 10.92 -28.08 -17.50
C CYS A 33 11.20 -29.08 -18.62
N GLU A 34 12.36 -28.99 -19.25
CA GLU A 34 12.78 -29.92 -20.30
C GLU A 34 13.14 -31.29 -19.73
N VAL A 35 13.87 -31.31 -18.61
CA VAL A 35 14.33 -32.54 -17.94
C VAL A 35 13.16 -33.46 -17.57
N LYS A 36 12.03 -32.89 -17.15
CA LYS A 36 10.84 -33.65 -16.72
C LYS A 36 9.70 -33.60 -17.73
N GLY A 37 9.80 -32.78 -18.78
CA GLY A 37 8.79 -32.65 -19.83
C GLY A 37 7.44 -32.07 -19.37
N VAL A 38 7.40 -31.34 -18.25
CA VAL A 38 6.15 -30.82 -17.64
C VAL A 38 6.14 -29.30 -17.49
N PRO A 39 4.97 -28.63 -17.60
CA PRO A 39 4.85 -27.20 -17.32
C PRO A 39 5.24 -26.83 -15.88
N PHE A 40 5.80 -25.64 -15.68
CA PHE A 40 6.20 -25.16 -14.35
C PHE A 40 5.01 -25.02 -13.39
N ILE A 41 3.81 -24.72 -13.90
CA ILE A 41 2.60 -24.55 -13.08
C ILE A 41 2.25 -25.81 -12.27
N LEU A 42 2.61 -27.01 -12.78
CA LEU A 42 2.33 -28.27 -12.12
C LEU A 42 3.15 -28.49 -10.84
N SER A 43 4.26 -27.77 -10.65
CA SER A 43 5.00 -27.85 -9.36
C SER A 43 4.24 -27.17 -8.22
N PHE A 44 3.19 -26.40 -8.52
CA PHE A 44 2.40 -25.68 -7.52
C PHE A 44 0.93 -26.13 -7.48
N GLN A 45 0.35 -26.53 -8.61
CA GLN A 45 -1.06 -26.94 -8.70
C GLN A 45 -1.36 -28.17 -7.84
N ARG A 46 -2.53 -28.17 -7.18
CA ARG A 46 -3.06 -29.31 -6.42
C ARG A 46 -4.36 -29.77 -7.06
N ASP A 47 -4.57 -31.08 -7.15
CA ASP A 47 -5.79 -31.66 -7.73
C ASP A 47 -7.06 -31.18 -7.03
N GLU A 48 -6.98 -30.99 -5.71
CA GLU A 48 -8.10 -30.47 -4.88
C GLU A 48 -8.58 -29.07 -5.30
N GLU A 49 -7.73 -28.26 -5.97
CA GLU A 49 -8.14 -26.96 -6.50
C GLU A 49 -9.16 -27.14 -7.63
N ARG A 50 -8.89 -28.07 -8.55
CA ARG A 50 -9.78 -28.38 -9.68
C ARG A 50 -11.07 -29.04 -9.20
N GLU A 51 -10.96 -30.00 -8.27
CA GLU A 51 -12.14 -30.63 -7.65
C GLU A 51 -13.08 -29.59 -7.02
N PHE A 52 -12.51 -28.61 -6.31
CA PHE A 52 -13.31 -27.56 -5.68
C PHE A 52 -13.88 -26.58 -6.69
N GLU A 53 -13.14 -26.21 -7.74
CA GLU A 53 -13.65 -25.37 -8.83
C GLU A 53 -14.85 -26.03 -9.53
N GLU A 54 -14.74 -27.31 -9.92
CA GLU A 54 -15.84 -28.08 -10.53
C GLU A 54 -17.04 -28.25 -9.57
N PHE A 55 -16.78 -28.39 -8.27
CA PHE A 55 -17.85 -28.39 -7.26
C PHE A 55 -18.54 -27.02 -7.18
N PHE A 56 -17.76 -25.93 -7.13
CA PHE A 56 -18.26 -24.57 -7.01
C PHE A 56 -19.09 -24.16 -8.23
N GLU A 57 -18.65 -24.55 -9.44
CA GLU A 57 -19.38 -24.30 -10.68
C GLU A 57 -20.77 -24.95 -10.69
N ARG A 58 -20.88 -26.18 -10.19
CA ARG A 58 -22.16 -26.89 -10.06
C ARG A 58 -23.05 -26.29 -8.97
N ALA A 59 -22.46 -25.97 -7.81
CA ALA A 59 -23.21 -25.53 -6.63
C ALA A 59 -23.69 -24.07 -6.72
N VAL A 60 -22.83 -23.18 -7.22
CA VAL A 60 -23.01 -21.72 -7.18
C VAL A 60 -22.96 -21.11 -8.58
N GLY A 61 -21.98 -21.51 -9.39
CA GLY A 61 -21.71 -20.99 -10.73
C GLY A 61 -20.22 -20.72 -10.95
N LYS A 62 -19.86 -20.18 -12.13
CA LYS A 62 -18.45 -19.94 -12.49
C LYS A 62 -17.74 -19.07 -11.44
N PRO A 63 -16.64 -19.54 -10.83
CA PRO A 63 -15.92 -18.76 -9.86
C PRO A 63 -15.24 -17.56 -10.51
N ARG A 64 -15.20 -16.47 -9.73
CA ARG A 64 -14.46 -15.25 -10.07
C ARG A 64 -12.96 -15.43 -9.86
N GLU A 65 -12.14 -14.62 -10.51
CA GLU A 65 -10.68 -14.61 -10.32
C GLU A 65 -10.28 -14.47 -8.84
N LEU A 66 -10.94 -13.58 -8.10
CA LEU A 66 -10.67 -13.41 -6.67
C LEU A 66 -11.13 -14.62 -5.83
N GLN A 67 -12.18 -15.33 -6.25
CA GLN A 67 -12.59 -16.56 -5.61
C GLN A 67 -11.57 -17.67 -5.90
N ARG A 68 -11.07 -17.82 -7.13
CA ARG A 68 -9.97 -18.75 -7.47
C ARG A 68 -8.73 -18.50 -6.62
N PHE A 69 -8.38 -17.24 -6.39
CA PHE A 69 -7.30 -16.86 -5.47
C PHE A 69 -7.55 -17.36 -4.04
N TRP A 70 -8.78 -17.25 -3.52
CA TRP A 70 -9.14 -17.81 -2.23
C TRP A 70 -9.12 -19.34 -2.22
N MET A 71 -9.53 -20.01 -3.31
CA MET A 71 -9.48 -21.47 -3.44
C MET A 71 -8.05 -21.97 -3.24
N LYS A 72 -7.09 -21.36 -3.96
CA LYS A 72 -5.67 -21.68 -3.87
C LYS A 72 -5.13 -21.54 -2.44
N ARG A 73 -5.58 -20.54 -1.67
CA ARG A 73 -5.20 -20.38 -0.26
C ARG A 73 -5.80 -21.46 0.64
N LEU A 74 -7.12 -21.70 0.52
CA LEU A 74 -7.82 -22.65 1.37
C LEU A 74 -7.30 -24.08 1.20
N VAL A 75 -7.10 -24.53 -0.05
CA VAL A 75 -6.57 -25.87 -0.37
C VAL A 75 -5.14 -26.07 0.18
N ARG A 76 -4.37 -24.99 0.34
CA ARG A 76 -3.03 -25.04 0.96
C ARG A 76 -3.04 -25.01 2.48
N GLY A 77 -4.20 -24.92 3.12
CA GLY A 77 -4.28 -24.78 4.57
C GLY A 77 -3.92 -23.37 5.05
N GLU A 78 -4.01 -22.36 4.20
CA GLU A 78 -3.63 -21.00 4.54
C GLU A 78 -4.82 -20.21 5.09
N SER A 79 -4.69 -19.70 6.32
CA SER A 79 -5.67 -18.77 6.89
C SER A 79 -5.50 -17.35 6.33
N PHE A 80 -6.60 -16.63 6.12
CA PHE A 80 -6.57 -15.26 5.60
C PHE A 80 -7.84 -14.46 5.90
N ALA A 81 -7.73 -13.14 5.80
CA ALA A 81 -8.89 -12.25 5.72
C ALA A 81 -9.22 -12.01 4.24
N ALA A 82 -10.46 -12.24 3.84
CA ALA A 82 -10.94 -12.06 2.48
C ALA A 82 -11.06 -10.56 2.14
N VAL A 83 -9.92 -9.95 1.79
CA VAL A 83 -9.85 -8.58 1.29
C VAL A 83 -10.54 -8.53 -0.06
N ALA A 84 -11.70 -7.89 -0.08
CA ALA A 84 -12.52 -7.81 -1.27
C ALA A 84 -13.55 -6.68 -1.14
N PRO A 85 -13.93 -6.08 -2.27
CA PRO A 85 -15.14 -5.26 -2.38
C PRO A 85 -16.40 -5.99 -1.87
N THR A 86 -17.45 -5.22 -1.61
CA THR A 86 -18.77 -5.78 -1.34
C THR A 86 -19.35 -6.45 -2.61
N GLY A 87 -20.11 -7.52 -2.42
CA GLY A 87 -20.78 -8.22 -3.54
C GLY A 87 -19.94 -9.27 -4.27
N ILE A 88 -18.68 -9.53 -3.90
CA ILE A 88 -17.85 -10.60 -4.50
C ILE A 88 -18.41 -12.02 -4.20
N GLY A 89 -19.20 -12.17 -3.14
CA GLY A 89 -19.77 -13.47 -2.74
C GLY A 89 -18.95 -14.23 -1.69
N LYS A 90 -18.39 -13.52 -0.69
CA LYS A 90 -17.59 -14.11 0.41
C LYS A 90 -18.35 -15.20 1.18
N THR A 91 -19.58 -14.91 1.58
CA THR A 91 -20.44 -15.85 2.31
C THR A 91 -20.75 -17.08 1.46
N ALA A 92 -21.20 -16.89 0.21
CA ALA A 92 -21.48 -18.00 -0.70
C ALA A 92 -20.25 -18.90 -0.91
N PHE A 93 -19.07 -18.30 -1.05
CA PHE A 93 -17.79 -19.02 -1.14
C PHE A 93 -17.48 -19.85 0.11
N GLY A 94 -17.59 -19.27 1.30
CA GLY A 94 -17.36 -20.00 2.55
C GLY A 94 -18.34 -21.15 2.77
N LEU A 95 -19.61 -20.98 2.39
CA LEU A 95 -20.62 -22.05 2.47
C LEU A 95 -20.32 -23.18 1.47
N ALA A 96 -20.01 -22.85 0.22
CA ALA A 96 -19.66 -23.84 -0.79
C ALA A 96 -18.41 -24.64 -0.40
N PHE A 97 -17.37 -23.97 0.13
CA PHE A 97 -16.19 -24.67 0.63
C PHE A 97 -16.50 -25.58 1.81
N SER A 98 -17.40 -25.16 2.71
CA SER A 98 -17.83 -25.99 3.84
C SER A 98 -18.52 -27.28 3.39
N LEU A 99 -19.36 -27.22 2.35
CA LEU A 99 -19.97 -28.41 1.74
C LEU A 99 -18.93 -29.31 1.08
N PHE A 100 -17.99 -28.73 0.33
CA PHE A 100 -16.90 -29.48 -0.29
C PHE A 100 -16.03 -30.20 0.76
N TYR A 101 -15.71 -29.55 1.88
CA TYR A 101 -14.97 -30.17 2.98
C TYR A 101 -15.76 -31.28 3.67
N ALA A 102 -17.08 -31.13 3.81
CA ALA A 102 -17.94 -32.18 4.34
C ALA A 102 -17.88 -33.47 3.50
N LEU A 103 -17.79 -33.37 2.17
CA LEU A 103 -17.57 -34.53 1.29
C LEU A 103 -16.26 -35.28 1.57
N LYS A 104 -15.27 -34.58 2.11
CA LYS A 104 -13.98 -35.14 2.51
C LYS A 104 -13.94 -35.57 3.98
N GLY A 105 -15.10 -35.63 4.65
CA GLY A 105 -15.22 -35.98 6.09
C GLY A 105 -14.65 -34.92 7.04
N LYS A 106 -14.40 -33.70 6.56
CA LYS A 106 -13.83 -32.59 7.34
C LYS A 106 -14.93 -31.71 7.91
N LYS A 107 -14.69 -31.15 9.10
CA LYS A 107 -15.68 -30.37 9.85
C LYS A 107 -15.49 -28.86 9.68
N SER A 108 -16.60 -28.18 9.41
CA SER A 108 -16.63 -26.74 9.19
C SER A 108 -17.45 -26.00 10.27
N TYR A 109 -17.03 -24.80 10.63
CA TYR A 109 -17.77 -23.90 11.52
C TYR A 109 -17.99 -22.54 10.89
N ILE A 110 -19.26 -22.18 10.69
CA ILE A 110 -19.69 -20.89 10.17
C ILE A 110 -20.21 -20.02 11.32
N LEU A 111 -19.63 -18.82 11.43
CA LEU A 111 -19.95 -17.81 12.42
C LEU A 111 -20.50 -16.56 11.72
N VAL A 112 -21.75 -16.22 12.03
CA VAL A 112 -22.45 -15.03 11.50
C VAL A 112 -22.92 -14.11 12.63
N PRO A 113 -23.11 -12.80 12.39
CA PRO A 113 -23.43 -11.86 13.47
C PRO A 113 -24.88 -11.94 13.95
N THR A 114 -25.83 -12.31 13.09
CA THR A 114 -27.27 -12.25 13.39
C THR A 114 -27.99 -13.59 13.22
N THR A 115 -29.11 -13.74 13.92
CA THR A 115 -30.00 -14.91 13.78
C THR A 115 -30.57 -15.06 12.38
N PHE A 116 -30.88 -13.94 11.71
CA PHE A 116 -31.39 -13.95 10.34
C PHE A 116 -30.37 -14.58 9.38
N LEU A 117 -29.09 -14.17 9.48
CA LEU A 117 -28.02 -14.72 8.66
C LEU A 117 -27.77 -16.21 8.92
N VAL A 118 -28.03 -16.72 10.13
CA VAL A 118 -27.96 -18.18 10.39
C VAL A 118 -28.98 -18.90 9.52
N GLY A 119 -30.23 -18.43 9.50
CA GLY A 119 -31.28 -19.01 8.66
C GLY A 119 -30.92 -18.96 7.17
N GLN A 120 -30.47 -17.79 6.70
CA GLN A 120 -30.03 -17.61 5.31
C GLN A 120 -28.88 -18.55 4.92
N CYS A 121 -27.87 -18.73 5.79
CA CYS A 121 -26.78 -19.67 5.54
C CYS A 121 -27.28 -21.11 5.42
N VAL A 122 -28.22 -21.53 6.27
CA VAL A 122 -28.80 -22.88 6.24
C VAL A 122 -29.61 -23.10 4.95
N GLU A 123 -30.38 -22.10 4.53
CA GLU A 123 -31.11 -22.14 3.26
C GLU A 123 -30.16 -22.30 2.07
N TRP A 124 -29.10 -21.48 2.01
CA TRP A 124 -28.10 -21.55 0.95
C TRP A 124 -27.31 -22.86 0.96
N LEU A 125 -26.94 -23.39 2.13
CA LEU A 125 -26.29 -24.71 2.23
C LEU A 125 -27.16 -25.82 1.64
N ASN A 126 -28.47 -25.78 1.91
CA ASN A 126 -29.43 -26.73 1.36
C ASN A 126 -29.59 -26.56 -0.17
N GLU A 127 -29.66 -25.32 -0.65
CA GLU A 127 -29.77 -25.01 -2.08
C GLU A 127 -28.51 -25.46 -2.85
N PHE A 128 -27.33 -25.07 -2.38
CA PHE A 128 -26.05 -25.45 -2.96
C PHE A 128 -25.83 -26.96 -2.92
N GLY A 129 -26.19 -27.59 -1.80
CA GLY A 129 -26.18 -29.06 -1.67
C GLY A 129 -27.05 -29.73 -2.72
N LYS A 130 -28.31 -29.29 -2.90
CA LYS A 130 -29.21 -29.84 -3.93
C LYS A 130 -28.63 -29.69 -5.34
N LYS A 131 -28.09 -28.51 -5.67
CA LYS A 131 -27.44 -28.25 -6.98
C LYS A 131 -26.21 -29.13 -7.20
N ALA A 132 -25.45 -29.38 -6.14
CA ALA A 132 -24.32 -30.31 -6.14
C ALA A 132 -24.71 -31.79 -6.03
N SER A 133 -26.01 -32.13 -6.11
CA SER A 133 -26.54 -33.50 -5.96
C SER A 133 -26.29 -34.15 -4.59
N MET A 134 -26.25 -33.35 -3.52
CA MET A 134 -26.04 -33.79 -2.14
C MET A 134 -27.32 -33.66 -1.31
N ARG A 135 -27.57 -34.61 -0.40
CA ARG A 135 -28.68 -34.53 0.56
C ARG A 135 -28.23 -33.91 1.87
N VAL A 136 -28.40 -32.59 1.95
CA VAL A 136 -28.17 -31.84 3.19
C VAL A 136 -29.32 -32.07 4.17
N LYS A 137 -29.01 -32.57 5.36
CA LYS A 137 -29.95 -32.72 6.48
C LYS A 137 -29.64 -31.69 7.55
N VAL A 138 -30.67 -30.97 7.98
CA VAL A 138 -30.54 -29.85 8.90
C VAL A 138 -31.06 -30.27 10.28
N ASN A 139 -30.20 -30.19 11.29
CA ASN A 139 -30.46 -30.67 12.66
C ASN A 139 -30.98 -32.12 12.73
N GLU A 140 -30.61 -32.94 11.75
CA GLU A 140 -30.88 -34.38 11.65
C GLU A 140 -29.65 -35.05 11.03
N GLU A 141 -29.30 -36.27 11.46
CA GLU A 141 -28.20 -37.01 10.84
C GLU A 141 -28.55 -37.40 9.40
N GLY A 142 -27.60 -37.24 8.49
CA GLY A 142 -27.75 -37.54 7.07
C GLY A 142 -26.41 -37.61 6.34
N GLU A 143 -26.46 -37.58 5.01
CA GLU A 143 -25.27 -37.59 4.15
C GLU A 143 -24.34 -36.40 4.44
N VAL A 144 -24.90 -35.18 4.50
CA VAL A 144 -24.24 -34.02 5.08
C VAL A 144 -25.12 -33.43 6.16
N THR A 145 -24.62 -33.45 7.38
CA THR A 145 -25.33 -33.03 8.58
C THR A 145 -24.96 -31.59 8.94
N VAL A 146 -25.90 -30.67 8.76
CA VAL A 146 -25.78 -29.26 9.14
C VAL A 146 -26.45 -29.06 10.49
N ALA A 147 -25.66 -28.81 11.53
CA ALA A 147 -26.14 -28.39 12.83
C ALA A 147 -26.20 -26.86 12.88
N PHE A 148 -27.36 -26.28 13.20
CA PHE A 148 -27.48 -24.82 13.36
C PHE A 148 -28.16 -24.41 14.66
N TYR A 149 -27.75 -23.24 15.18
CA TYR A 149 -28.32 -22.68 16.39
C TYR A 149 -28.56 -21.17 16.33
N HIS A 150 -29.76 -20.75 16.73
CA HIS A 150 -30.06 -19.37 17.10
C HIS A 150 -31.09 -19.27 18.24
N GLY A 151 -31.15 -18.10 18.89
CA GLY A 151 -31.95 -17.92 20.11
C GLY A 151 -33.46 -18.19 19.94
N ARG A 152 -34.00 -17.89 18.74
CA ARG A 152 -35.42 -18.02 18.39
C ARG A 152 -35.91 -19.44 18.02
N MET A 153 -35.07 -20.47 18.08
CA MET A 153 -35.48 -21.85 17.71
C MET A 153 -36.50 -22.45 18.70
N ARG A 154 -37.35 -23.36 18.19
CA ARG A 154 -38.31 -24.13 19.00
C ARG A 154 -37.59 -25.13 19.91
N LYS A 155 -38.25 -25.55 21.01
CA LYS A 155 -37.65 -26.46 22.00
C LYS A 155 -37.17 -27.78 21.37
N ASN A 156 -37.99 -28.41 20.53
CA ASN A 156 -37.64 -29.67 19.87
C ASN A 156 -36.42 -29.56 18.94
N GLU A 157 -36.29 -28.45 18.20
CA GLU A 157 -35.11 -28.22 17.34
C GLU A 157 -33.84 -27.99 18.15
N LYS A 158 -33.95 -27.28 19.29
CA LYS A 158 -32.82 -27.10 20.23
C LYS A 158 -32.36 -28.44 20.79
N GLU A 159 -33.27 -29.32 21.19
CA GLU A 159 -32.93 -30.65 21.69
C GLU A 159 -32.25 -31.52 20.62
N ARG A 160 -32.71 -31.45 19.36
CA ARG A 160 -32.06 -32.13 18.22
C ARG A 160 -30.64 -31.60 18.00
N PHE A 161 -30.47 -30.28 17.96
CA PHE A 161 -29.16 -29.64 17.86
C PHE A 161 -28.22 -30.07 18.99
N GLU A 162 -28.69 -30.03 20.24
CA GLU A 162 -27.87 -30.40 21.41
C GLU A 162 -27.45 -31.88 21.36
N LYS A 163 -28.31 -32.78 20.88
CA LYS A 163 -27.94 -34.20 20.66
C LYS A 163 -26.81 -34.34 19.63
N LEU A 164 -26.92 -33.66 18.48
CA LEU A 164 -25.89 -33.68 17.43
C LEU A 164 -24.56 -33.11 17.94
N VAL A 165 -24.59 -31.96 18.60
CA VAL A 165 -23.38 -31.29 19.11
C VAL A 165 -22.73 -32.08 20.24
N ARG A 166 -23.48 -32.78 21.11
CA ARG A 166 -22.89 -33.65 22.14
C ARG A 166 -22.20 -34.88 21.53
N ARG A 167 -22.88 -35.56 20.60
CA ARG A 167 -22.34 -36.73 19.89
C ARG A 167 -21.21 -36.37 18.93
N GLY A 168 -21.19 -35.13 18.44
CA GLY A 168 -20.28 -34.71 17.37
C GLY A 168 -20.68 -35.21 15.99
N SER A 169 -21.90 -35.70 15.83
CA SER A 169 -22.49 -36.19 14.58
C SER A 169 -22.93 -35.01 13.69
N PHE A 170 -21.99 -34.16 13.28
CA PHE A 170 -22.25 -33.08 12.32
C PHE A 170 -20.99 -32.77 11.50
N ASP A 171 -21.20 -32.30 10.28
CA ASP A 171 -20.15 -31.91 9.35
C ASP A 171 -19.99 -30.40 9.31
N ILE A 172 -21.11 -29.68 9.39
CA ILE A 172 -21.14 -28.22 9.32
C ILE A 172 -21.91 -27.67 10.51
N LEU A 173 -21.27 -26.79 11.27
CA LEU A 173 -21.90 -26.04 12.37
C LEU A 173 -22.17 -24.60 11.91
N VAL A 174 -23.39 -24.08 12.09
CA VAL A 174 -23.77 -22.70 11.76
C VAL A 174 -24.35 -22.01 12.99
N THR A 175 -23.67 -21.00 13.52
CA THR A 175 -24.18 -20.29 14.71
C THR A 175 -23.92 -18.79 14.67
N THR A 176 -24.57 -18.07 15.59
CA THR A 176 -24.25 -16.67 15.83
C THR A 176 -22.95 -16.51 16.63
N THR A 177 -22.24 -15.39 16.49
CA THR A 177 -21.08 -15.08 17.34
C THR A 177 -21.42 -15.04 18.85
N SER A 178 -22.69 -14.76 19.19
CA SER A 178 -23.18 -14.85 20.58
C SER A 178 -23.18 -16.28 21.10
N PHE A 179 -23.41 -17.29 20.26
CA PHE A 179 -23.35 -18.70 20.66
C PHE A 179 -21.92 -19.07 21.07
N LEU A 180 -20.92 -18.75 20.23
CA LEU A 180 -19.50 -18.92 20.58
C LEU A 180 -19.17 -18.25 21.92
N SER A 181 -19.80 -17.11 22.19
CA SER A 181 -19.53 -16.35 23.41
C SER A 181 -20.08 -17.00 24.68
N ARG A 182 -21.29 -17.57 24.61
CA ARG A 182 -22.07 -18.07 25.75
C ARG A 182 -21.98 -19.58 25.96
N ARG A 183 -21.80 -20.34 24.87
CA ARG A 183 -21.84 -21.81 24.83
C ARG A 183 -20.56 -22.42 24.27
N PHE A 184 -19.43 -21.75 24.46
CA PHE A 184 -18.11 -22.29 24.09
C PHE A 184 -17.83 -23.67 24.71
N ASN A 185 -18.30 -23.91 25.94
CA ASN A 185 -18.08 -25.17 26.64
C ASN A 185 -18.68 -26.37 25.87
N ASP A 186 -19.78 -26.17 25.13
CA ASP A 186 -20.41 -27.19 24.29
C ASP A 186 -19.49 -27.63 23.13
N LEU A 187 -18.51 -26.80 22.77
CA LEU A 187 -17.55 -27.02 21.70
C LEU A 187 -16.13 -27.37 22.21
N LYS A 188 -15.92 -27.36 23.53
CA LYS A 188 -14.58 -27.57 24.11
C LYS A 188 -14.09 -28.99 23.80
N GLY A 189 -12.84 -29.11 23.35
CA GLY A 189 -12.26 -30.38 22.93
C GLY A 189 -12.54 -30.76 21.47
N ARG A 190 -13.33 -29.97 20.73
CA ARG A 190 -13.52 -30.12 19.29
C ARG A 190 -12.50 -29.30 18.52
N VAL A 191 -12.09 -29.83 17.37
CA VAL A 191 -11.23 -29.16 16.39
C VAL A 191 -12.00 -29.11 15.07
N PHE A 192 -11.92 -27.97 14.39
CA PHE A 192 -12.52 -27.75 13.09
C PHE A 192 -11.43 -27.58 12.04
N ASP A 193 -11.62 -28.20 10.88
CA ASP A 193 -10.70 -28.11 9.74
C ASP A 193 -10.89 -26.79 8.98
N PHE A 194 -12.09 -26.21 9.06
CA PHE A 194 -12.40 -24.92 8.45
C PHE A 194 -13.31 -24.09 9.37
N ILE A 195 -12.95 -22.83 9.59
CA ILE A 195 -13.79 -21.85 10.29
C ILE A 195 -13.98 -20.65 9.38
N PHE A 196 -15.23 -20.34 9.06
CA PHE A 196 -15.63 -19.16 8.32
C PHE A 196 -16.28 -18.13 9.25
N VAL A 197 -15.80 -16.89 9.19
CA VAL A 197 -16.31 -15.77 9.99
C VAL A 197 -16.78 -14.66 9.07
N ASP A 198 -18.10 -14.49 8.97
CA ASP A 198 -18.72 -13.52 8.06
C ASP A 198 -18.55 -12.07 8.55
N ASP A 199 -18.57 -11.84 9.86
CA ASP A 199 -18.27 -10.56 10.51
C ASP A 199 -17.16 -10.73 11.56
N VAL A 200 -15.95 -10.29 11.20
CA VAL A 200 -14.79 -10.41 12.09
C VAL A 200 -14.88 -9.45 13.28
N ASP A 201 -15.57 -8.31 13.15
CA ASP A 201 -15.68 -7.33 14.25
C ASP A 201 -16.45 -7.91 15.42
N ALA A 202 -17.44 -8.77 15.16
CA ALA A 202 -18.16 -9.50 16.20
C ALA A 202 -17.23 -10.40 17.05
N ILE A 203 -16.16 -10.92 16.46
CA ILE A 203 -15.14 -11.71 17.17
C ILE A 203 -14.14 -10.79 17.87
N LEU A 204 -13.67 -9.75 17.19
CA LEU A 204 -12.63 -8.85 17.69
C LEU A 204 -13.06 -7.99 18.89
N LYS A 205 -14.36 -7.79 19.09
CA LYS A 205 -14.92 -7.14 20.30
C LYS A 205 -14.49 -7.79 21.61
N SER A 206 -14.14 -9.08 21.61
CA SER A 206 -13.71 -9.80 22.81
C SER A 206 -12.44 -10.60 22.56
N SER A 207 -11.38 -10.28 23.29
CA SER A 207 -10.11 -11.04 23.24
C SER A 207 -10.30 -12.53 23.56
N ARG A 208 -11.32 -12.87 24.36
CA ARG A 208 -11.69 -14.26 24.66
C ARG A 208 -12.21 -15.00 23.42
N ASN A 209 -12.95 -14.33 22.53
CA ASN A 209 -13.47 -14.96 21.32
C ASN A 209 -12.36 -15.28 20.32
N VAL A 210 -11.35 -14.42 20.20
CA VAL A 210 -10.13 -14.72 19.43
C VAL A 210 -9.47 -15.99 19.96
N GLY A 211 -9.28 -16.09 21.29
CA GLY A 211 -8.74 -17.30 21.91
C GLY A 211 -9.60 -18.54 21.66
N ARG A 212 -10.93 -18.42 21.74
CA ARG A 212 -11.86 -19.52 21.47
C ARG A 212 -11.73 -20.04 20.04
N VAL A 213 -11.62 -19.17 19.04
CA VAL A 213 -11.38 -19.57 17.65
C VAL A 213 -10.05 -20.31 17.53
N LEU A 214 -8.98 -19.81 18.13
CA LEU A 214 -7.67 -20.47 18.12
C LEU A 214 -7.73 -21.87 18.76
N PHE A 215 -8.45 -22.02 19.88
CA PHE A 215 -8.72 -23.33 20.50
C PHE A 215 -9.44 -24.29 19.55
N LEU A 216 -10.45 -23.79 18.83
CA LEU A 216 -11.21 -24.58 17.85
C LEU A 216 -10.39 -24.94 16.60
N LEU A 217 -9.26 -24.27 16.35
CA LEU A 217 -8.28 -24.64 15.33
C LEU A 217 -7.20 -25.60 15.87
N GLY A 218 -7.31 -26.04 17.13
CA GLY A 218 -6.41 -27.01 17.75
C GLY A 218 -5.22 -26.42 18.49
N LEU A 219 -5.12 -25.09 18.61
CA LEU A 219 -4.07 -24.44 19.41
C LEU A 219 -4.41 -24.50 20.90
N ARG A 220 -3.39 -24.59 21.75
CA ARG A 220 -3.57 -24.60 23.21
C ARG A 220 -2.93 -23.38 23.84
N LYS A 221 -3.54 -22.87 24.90
CA LYS A 221 -3.01 -21.76 25.68
C LYS A 221 -2.38 -22.29 26.96
N GLU A 222 -1.08 -22.08 27.10
CA GLU A 222 -0.24 -22.38 28.27
C GLU A 222 0.14 -21.07 28.99
N PRO A 223 0.76 -21.12 30.19
CA PRO A 223 1.16 -19.92 30.93
C PRO A 223 2.08 -18.99 30.13
N ASP A 224 3.02 -19.57 29.37
CA ASP A 224 4.04 -18.83 28.61
C ASP A 224 3.58 -18.38 27.21
N GLY A 225 2.39 -18.81 26.76
CA GLY A 225 1.85 -18.42 25.47
C GLY A 225 0.93 -19.44 24.80
N TRP A 226 0.77 -19.29 23.49
CA TRP A 226 0.06 -20.26 22.67
C TRP A 226 1.04 -21.27 22.09
N VAL A 227 0.68 -22.55 22.15
CA VAL A 227 1.50 -23.65 21.66
C VAL A 227 0.72 -24.54 20.69
N GLY A 228 1.46 -25.27 19.86
CA GLY A 228 0.95 -26.14 18.80
C GLY A 228 0.90 -25.47 17.43
N SER A 229 0.55 -26.24 16.41
CA SER A 229 0.28 -25.76 15.06
C SER A 229 -1.22 -25.75 14.77
N PRO A 230 -1.71 -24.83 13.93
CA PRO A 230 -3.11 -24.83 13.52
C PRO A 230 -3.41 -26.11 12.73
N LYS A 231 -4.46 -26.84 13.15
CA LYS A 231 -4.94 -28.06 12.48
C LYS A 231 -5.98 -27.79 11.39
N GLY A 232 -6.51 -26.56 11.35
CA GLY A 232 -7.50 -26.12 10.37
C GLY A 232 -7.22 -24.71 9.87
N VAL A 233 -8.10 -24.24 9.01
CA VAL A 233 -8.03 -22.92 8.37
C VAL A 233 -9.09 -21.97 8.89
N LEU A 234 -8.69 -20.72 9.08
CA LEU A 234 -9.59 -19.60 9.36
C LEU A 234 -9.69 -18.67 8.15
N MET A 235 -10.91 -18.50 7.66
CA MET A 235 -11.26 -17.46 6.70
C MET A 235 -12.16 -16.43 7.38
N THR A 236 -11.77 -15.16 7.37
CA THR A 236 -12.59 -14.07 7.92
C THR A 236 -12.94 -13.03 6.88
N SER A 237 -14.04 -12.31 7.07
CA SER A 237 -14.20 -11.00 6.43
C SER A 237 -13.18 -9.98 6.95
N THR A 238 -13.05 -8.85 6.25
CA THR A 238 -12.23 -7.70 6.66
C THR A 238 -12.86 -6.94 7.82
N ALA A 239 -12.05 -6.49 8.77
CA ALA A 239 -12.52 -5.70 9.91
C ALA A 239 -12.93 -4.27 9.51
N THR A 240 -14.08 -3.81 10.00
CA THR A 240 -14.53 -2.42 9.90
C THR A 240 -14.07 -1.60 11.11
N ALA A 241 -13.79 -2.22 12.26
CA ALA A 241 -13.42 -1.51 13.48
C ALA A 241 -11.90 -1.47 13.73
N THR A 242 -11.48 -0.56 14.62
CA THR A 242 -10.08 -0.45 15.06
C THR A 242 -9.59 -1.73 15.74
N LYS A 243 -8.51 -2.30 15.17
CA LYS A 243 -7.88 -3.55 15.63
C LYS A 243 -7.33 -3.42 17.05
N GLY A 244 -7.81 -4.26 17.96
CA GLY A 244 -7.22 -4.44 19.29
C GLY A 244 -5.93 -5.26 19.25
N LYS A 245 -5.19 -5.32 20.37
CA LYS A 245 -3.94 -6.11 20.48
C LYS A 245 -4.14 -7.60 20.15
N SER A 246 -5.36 -8.13 20.31
CA SER A 246 -5.72 -9.52 20.04
C SER A 246 -5.56 -9.94 18.57
N THR A 247 -5.64 -9.04 17.59
CA THR A 247 -5.44 -9.40 16.17
C THR A 247 -4.00 -9.82 15.88
N ARG A 248 -3.02 -9.43 16.72
CA ARG A 248 -1.64 -9.87 16.61
C ARG A 248 -1.50 -11.39 16.75
N LEU A 249 -2.41 -12.04 17.48
CA LEU A 249 -2.41 -13.50 17.63
C LEU A 249 -2.65 -14.19 16.28
N PHE A 250 -3.55 -13.68 15.43
CA PHE A 250 -3.73 -14.22 14.08
C PHE A 250 -2.46 -14.03 13.24
N ARG A 251 -1.77 -12.90 13.40
CA ARG A 251 -0.53 -12.67 12.64
C ARG A 251 0.58 -13.62 13.05
N THR A 252 0.76 -13.85 14.35
CA THR A 252 1.83 -14.70 14.87
C THR A 252 1.53 -16.20 14.72
N LEU A 253 0.27 -16.62 14.86
CA LEU A 253 -0.09 -18.04 14.90
C LEU A 253 -0.66 -18.57 13.57
N LEU A 254 -1.29 -17.70 12.77
CA LEU A 254 -1.97 -18.06 11.52
C LEU A 254 -1.41 -17.30 10.30
N ASN A 255 -0.36 -16.50 10.49
CA ASN A 255 0.33 -15.74 9.46
C ASN A 255 -0.53 -14.72 8.70
N PHE A 256 -1.59 -14.18 9.31
CA PHE A 256 -2.40 -13.10 8.70
C PHE A 256 -2.98 -12.10 9.72
N ASP A 257 -3.30 -10.88 9.28
CA ASP A 257 -4.05 -9.89 10.04
C ASP A 257 -5.47 -9.73 9.46
N ALA A 258 -6.45 -9.36 10.28
CA ALA A 258 -7.88 -9.30 9.95
C ALA A 258 -8.27 -8.24 8.89
N GLY A 259 -7.31 -7.65 8.17
CA GLY A 259 -7.54 -6.65 7.12
C GLY A 259 -8.24 -5.38 7.62
N SER A 260 -8.42 -4.40 6.75
CA SER A 260 -9.33 -3.27 6.96
C SER A 260 -10.30 -3.25 5.79
N SER A 261 -11.58 -3.01 6.06
CA SER A 261 -12.58 -2.75 5.01
C SER A 261 -12.58 -1.29 4.56
N PHE A 262 -11.86 -0.40 5.28
CA PHE A 262 -11.65 0.98 4.85
C PHE A 262 -10.61 1.02 3.75
N PHE A 263 -11.11 1.09 2.51
CA PHE A 263 -10.34 1.47 1.33
C PHE A 263 -10.38 3.00 1.20
N THR A 264 -9.23 3.63 0.97
CA THR A 264 -9.15 5.09 0.72
C THR A 264 -9.50 5.46 -0.72
N VAL A 265 -9.63 4.47 -1.60
CA VAL A 265 -9.88 4.67 -3.02
C VAL A 265 -11.22 5.37 -3.22
N ARG A 266 -11.18 6.53 -3.87
CA ARG A 266 -12.32 7.42 -4.08
C ARG A 266 -12.30 7.89 -5.53
N ASN A 267 -13.44 7.82 -6.21
CA ASN A 267 -13.68 8.41 -7.52
C ASN A 267 -14.76 9.47 -7.34
N VAL A 268 -14.39 10.59 -6.74
CA VAL A 268 -15.32 11.68 -6.39
C VAL A 268 -14.83 12.95 -7.05
N GLU A 269 -15.74 13.63 -7.74
CA GLU A 269 -15.53 15.00 -8.20
C GLU A 269 -15.75 15.95 -7.03
N ASP A 270 -14.68 16.57 -6.53
CA ASP A 270 -14.74 17.54 -5.43
C ASP A 270 -14.87 18.96 -5.97
N ILE A 271 -15.91 19.67 -5.53
CA ILE A 271 -16.31 20.98 -6.05
C ILE A 271 -16.43 21.94 -4.87
N ALA A 272 -15.75 23.07 -4.95
CA ALA A 272 -15.77 24.11 -3.93
C ALA A 272 -16.56 25.33 -4.41
N VAL A 273 -17.38 25.87 -3.52
CA VAL A 273 -18.19 27.07 -3.76
C VAL A 273 -17.92 28.06 -2.64
N ASN A 274 -17.50 29.26 -3.03
CA ASN A 274 -17.37 30.38 -2.11
C ASN A 274 -18.76 30.98 -1.85
N GLY A 275 -19.17 31.02 -0.59
CA GLY A 275 -20.50 31.41 -0.14
C GLY A 275 -21.51 30.25 -0.09
N VAL A 276 -22.37 30.29 0.93
CA VAL A 276 -23.51 29.40 1.15
C VAL A 276 -24.77 30.10 0.63
N ASP A 277 -25.11 29.81 -0.63
CA ASP A 277 -26.34 30.31 -1.25
C ASP A 277 -27.39 29.19 -1.33
N VAL A 278 -28.55 29.43 -0.73
CA VAL A 278 -29.67 28.48 -0.72
C VAL A 278 -30.11 28.13 -2.13
N GLU A 279 -30.17 29.09 -3.06
CA GLU A 279 -30.66 28.82 -4.42
C GLU A 279 -29.65 27.98 -5.20
N LYS A 280 -28.35 28.20 -5.02
CA LYS A 280 -27.30 27.33 -5.60
C LYS A 280 -27.38 25.90 -5.06
N VAL A 281 -27.63 25.74 -3.76
CA VAL A 281 -27.84 24.41 -3.17
C VAL A 281 -29.06 23.74 -3.80
N LYS A 282 -30.17 24.46 -3.97
CA LYS A 282 -31.37 23.96 -4.65
C LYS A 282 -31.09 23.59 -6.11
N GLU A 283 -30.34 24.41 -6.84
CA GLU A 283 -29.93 24.13 -8.23
C GLU A 283 -29.15 22.81 -8.32
N VAL A 284 -28.15 22.62 -7.45
CA VAL A 284 -27.40 21.36 -7.36
C VAL A 284 -28.35 20.19 -7.10
N LEU A 285 -29.32 20.33 -6.19
CA LEU A 285 -30.30 19.27 -5.92
C LEU A 285 -31.21 18.97 -7.12
N ARG A 286 -31.62 19.97 -7.89
CA ARG A 286 -32.46 19.78 -9.10
C ARG A 286 -31.70 19.03 -10.20
N ARG A 287 -30.48 19.49 -10.52
CA ARG A 287 -29.67 18.94 -11.64
C ARG A 287 -29.04 17.60 -11.31
N MET A 288 -28.49 17.45 -10.09
CA MET A 288 -27.92 16.18 -9.66
C MET A 288 -28.99 15.14 -9.35
N GLY A 289 -30.25 15.52 -9.13
CA GLY A 289 -31.36 14.60 -8.89
C GLY A 289 -31.33 13.94 -7.51
N ARG A 290 -31.82 12.70 -7.38
CA ARG A 290 -32.00 12.04 -6.08
C ARG A 290 -30.67 11.55 -5.47
N GLY A 291 -30.67 11.23 -4.17
CA GLY A 291 -29.56 10.51 -3.52
C GLY A 291 -28.54 11.40 -2.81
N CYS A 292 -28.93 12.62 -2.41
CA CYS A 292 -28.07 13.55 -1.69
C CYS A 292 -27.93 13.20 -0.20
N LEU A 293 -26.72 13.31 0.32
CA LEU A 293 -26.48 13.52 1.75
C LEU A 293 -26.01 14.96 1.98
N LEU A 294 -26.85 15.75 2.67
CA LEU A 294 -26.57 17.13 3.06
C LEU A 294 -25.96 17.13 4.48
N TYR A 295 -24.72 17.59 4.59
CA TYR A 295 -23.98 17.73 5.83
C TYR A 295 -23.98 19.18 6.29
N VAL A 296 -24.35 19.41 7.55
CA VAL A 296 -24.33 20.74 8.20
C VAL A 296 -23.54 20.66 9.51
N ARG A 297 -23.11 21.78 10.09
CA ARG A 297 -22.20 21.78 11.24
C ARG A 297 -22.90 21.40 12.54
N THR A 298 -24.09 21.95 12.81
CA THR A 298 -24.80 21.78 14.09
C THR A 298 -26.15 21.08 13.91
N ALA A 299 -26.71 20.53 15.00
CA ALA A 299 -28.04 19.93 14.97
C ALA A 299 -29.15 20.95 14.67
N GLU A 300 -29.00 22.20 15.15
CA GLU A 300 -29.93 23.30 14.87
C GLU A 300 -29.98 23.63 13.37
N GLU A 301 -28.82 23.62 12.70
CA GLU A 301 -28.75 23.80 11.25
C GLU A 301 -29.44 22.67 10.49
N VAL A 302 -29.47 21.44 11.03
CA VAL A 302 -30.17 20.31 10.39
C VAL A 302 -31.66 20.63 10.28
N GLU A 303 -32.26 21.11 11.36
CA GLU A 303 -33.68 21.49 11.37
C GLU A 303 -33.97 22.66 10.45
N ARG A 304 -33.09 23.67 10.45
CA ARG A 304 -33.20 24.83 9.57
C ARG A 304 -33.17 24.43 8.09
N TRP A 305 -32.17 23.67 7.66
CA TRP A 305 -32.03 23.24 6.27
C TRP A 305 -33.11 22.24 5.85
N HIS A 306 -33.54 21.36 6.74
CA HIS A 306 -34.70 20.52 6.50
C HIS A 306 -35.95 21.37 6.21
N ASN A 307 -36.22 22.39 7.02
CA ASN A 307 -37.37 23.27 6.81
C ASN A 307 -37.30 24.09 5.52
N ILE A 308 -36.12 24.52 5.09
CA ILE A 308 -35.91 25.25 3.84
C ILE A 308 -36.16 24.36 2.60
N LEU A 309 -35.79 23.07 2.68
CA LEU A 309 -35.79 22.18 1.52
C LEU A 309 -37.01 21.27 1.42
N LYS A 310 -37.73 20.99 2.52
CA LYS A 310 -38.84 20.02 2.56
C LYS A 310 -40.03 20.33 1.65
N ASP A 311 -40.24 21.60 1.33
CA ASP A 311 -41.40 22.03 0.53
C ASP A 311 -41.19 21.72 -0.97
N GLU A 312 -39.92 21.60 -1.39
CA GLU A 312 -39.54 21.37 -2.79
C GLU A 312 -38.95 19.96 -3.02
N PHE A 313 -38.29 19.39 -2.02
CA PHE A 313 -37.60 18.10 -2.11
C PHE A 313 -38.09 17.12 -1.06
N LYS A 314 -38.14 15.83 -1.42
CA LYS A 314 -38.39 14.74 -0.47
C LYS A 314 -37.13 14.50 0.37
N ILE A 315 -36.97 15.26 1.45
CA ILE A 315 -35.82 15.22 2.34
C ILE A 315 -36.22 14.73 3.74
N GLY A 316 -35.37 13.87 4.33
CA GLY A 316 -35.52 13.38 5.69
C GLY A 316 -34.40 13.90 6.59
N MET A 317 -34.62 13.87 7.91
CA MET A 317 -33.67 14.37 8.88
C MET A 317 -33.12 13.24 9.75
N ILE A 318 -31.79 13.22 9.94
CA ILE A 318 -31.12 12.27 10.85
C ILE A 318 -30.37 13.03 11.94
N THR A 319 -30.77 12.75 13.19
CA THR A 319 -30.09 13.20 14.41
C THR A 319 -29.78 11.98 15.29
N ALA A 320 -29.08 12.17 16.41
CA ALA A 320 -28.80 11.07 17.34
C ALA A 320 -30.08 10.40 17.86
N GLU A 321 -31.15 11.18 18.00
CA GLU A 321 -32.44 10.77 18.58
C GLU A 321 -33.43 10.27 17.53
N ARG A 322 -33.35 10.76 16.28
CA ARG A 322 -34.29 10.43 15.20
C ARG A 322 -33.62 9.64 14.08
N LYS A 323 -33.95 8.34 13.99
CA LYS A 323 -33.40 7.41 12.99
C LYS A 323 -34.41 6.89 11.96
N ARG A 324 -35.69 7.24 12.09
CA ARG A 324 -36.77 6.66 11.27
C ARG A 324 -36.63 6.98 9.78
N ASP A 325 -36.18 8.19 9.47
CA ASP A 325 -36.07 8.69 8.10
C ASP A 325 -34.97 7.99 7.30
N TYR A 326 -34.02 7.33 7.98
CA TYR A 326 -33.04 6.45 7.34
C TYR A 326 -33.68 5.28 6.61
N GLU A 327 -34.61 4.56 7.27
CA GLU A 327 -35.27 3.42 6.63
C GLU A 327 -36.16 3.90 5.48
N LEU A 328 -36.78 5.08 5.58
CA LEU A 328 -37.56 5.68 4.50
C LEU A 328 -36.70 6.02 3.27
N PHE A 329 -35.48 6.54 3.47
CA PHE A 329 -34.50 6.75 2.39
C PHE A 329 -34.03 5.43 1.79
N LYS A 330 -33.74 4.44 2.64
CA LYS A 330 -33.35 3.09 2.23
C LYS A 330 -34.45 2.37 1.45
N ASP A 331 -35.72 2.63 1.72
CA ASP A 331 -36.86 2.10 0.95
C ASP A 331 -37.19 2.93 -0.29
N GLY A 332 -36.55 4.10 -0.46
CA GLY A 332 -36.77 5.00 -1.61
C GLY A 332 -38.04 5.84 -1.52
N ARG A 333 -38.58 6.01 -0.31
CA ARG A 333 -39.72 6.90 -0.04
C ARG A 333 -39.30 8.37 0.12
N ILE A 334 -38.04 8.57 0.49
CA ILE A 334 -37.37 9.87 0.61
C ILE A 334 -36.16 9.86 -0.32
N ASP A 335 -35.88 11.00 -0.96
CA ASP A 335 -34.85 11.14 -1.99
C ASP A 335 -33.53 11.73 -1.47
N HIS A 336 -33.55 12.46 -0.34
CA HIS A 336 -32.39 13.13 0.25
C HIS A 336 -32.37 13.00 1.77
N LEU A 337 -31.19 13.13 2.40
CA LEU A 337 -31.04 13.16 3.85
C LEU A 337 -30.21 14.37 4.30
N VAL A 338 -30.60 15.00 5.39
CA VAL A 338 -29.80 16.03 6.07
C VAL A 338 -29.41 15.59 7.48
N GLY A 339 -28.19 15.92 7.89
CA GLY A 339 -27.68 15.64 9.23
C GLY A 339 -26.30 16.25 9.49
N THR A 340 -25.75 15.97 10.67
CA THR A 340 -24.52 16.64 11.10
C THR A 340 -23.26 16.08 10.42
N SER A 341 -22.30 16.97 10.15
CA SER A 341 -20.99 16.68 9.56
C SER A 341 -20.00 16.12 10.57
N HIS A 342 -20.37 16.00 11.85
CA HIS A 342 -19.49 15.47 12.89
C HIS A 342 -18.96 14.07 12.56
N PHE A 343 -17.69 13.84 12.88
CA PHE A 343 -17.00 12.58 12.62
C PHE A 343 -17.69 11.33 13.17
N TYR A 344 -18.44 11.47 14.28
CA TYR A 344 -19.23 10.39 14.91
C TYR A 344 -20.70 10.35 14.46
N GLY A 345 -21.11 11.30 13.61
CA GLY A 345 -22.47 11.39 13.07
C GLY A 345 -22.87 10.12 12.33
N LEU A 346 -24.15 9.75 12.46
CA LEU A 346 -24.73 8.56 11.83
C LEU A 346 -24.61 8.59 10.31
N LEU A 347 -24.71 9.78 9.69
CA LEU A 347 -24.54 9.95 8.25
C LEU A 347 -23.08 9.75 7.79
N VAL A 348 -22.11 10.16 8.61
CA VAL A 348 -20.68 10.09 8.27
C VAL A 348 -20.11 8.70 8.50
N ARG A 349 -20.59 7.97 9.52
CA ARG A 349 -20.10 6.62 9.89
C ARG A 349 -21.02 5.46 9.55
N GLY A 350 -22.33 5.64 9.69
CA GLY A 350 -23.31 4.56 9.79
C GLY A 350 -24.08 4.21 8.52
N LEU A 351 -23.91 4.96 7.44
CA LEU A 351 -24.61 4.71 6.17
C LEU A 351 -23.70 4.05 5.14
N ASP A 352 -24.13 2.90 4.60
CA ASP A 352 -23.43 2.25 3.49
C ASP A 352 -24.45 1.76 2.45
N LEU A 353 -24.91 2.70 1.62
CA LEU A 353 -25.88 2.47 0.54
C LEU A 353 -25.33 3.01 -0.79
N PRO A 354 -24.26 2.39 -1.35
CA PRO A 354 -23.58 2.92 -2.54
C PRO A 354 -24.47 3.01 -3.79
N GLU A 355 -25.46 2.13 -3.91
CA GLU A 355 -26.41 2.15 -5.02
C GLU A 355 -27.39 3.34 -4.95
N LYS A 356 -27.55 3.96 -3.77
CA LYS A 356 -28.50 5.06 -3.54
C LYS A 356 -27.84 6.42 -3.34
N ILE A 357 -26.70 6.44 -2.65
CA ILE A 357 -25.99 7.69 -2.35
C ILE A 357 -25.19 8.08 -3.60
N ARG A 358 -25.56 9.20 -4.21
CA ARG A 358 -25.01 9.66 -5.51
C ARG A 358 -24.03 10.82 -5.33
N TYR A 359 -24.37 11.78 -4.48
CA TYR A 359 -23.55 12.95 -4.21
C TYR A 359 -23.76 13.45 -2.77
N VAL A 360 -22.85 14.28 -2.30
CA VAL A 360 -22.94 14.92 -0.99
C VAL A 360 -22.81 16.44 -1.13
N VAL A 361 -23.43 17.16 -0.21
CA VAL A 361 -23.30 18.61 -0.10
C VAL A 361 -22.90 18.93 1.33
N PHE A 362 -21.77 19.59 1.51
CA PHE A 362 -21.32 20.13 2.78
C PHE A 362 -21.67 21.62 2.83
N ILE A 363 -22.50 21.99 3.80
CA ILE A 363 -22.75 23.37 4.17
C ILE A 363 -21.84 23.71 5.34
N GLY A 364 -20.77 24.43 5.02
CA GLY A 364 -19.65 24.68 5.90
C GLY A 364 -18.66 23.52 5.92
N ALA A 365 -17.38 23.87 5.80
CA ALA A 365 -16.27 22.96 5.95
C ALA A 365 -16.28 22.30 7.35
N PRO A 366 -16.02 20.99 7.45
CA PRO A 366 -15.78 20.33 8.72
C PRO A 366 -14.53 20.92 9.40
N THR A 367 -14.64 21.28 10.68
CA THR A 367 -13.54 21.93 11.42
C THR A 367 -13.46 21.49 12.89
N MET A 368 -12.24 21.44 13.43
CA MET A 368 -11.99 21.43 14.88
C MET A 368 -11.54 22.80 15.34
N LYS A 369 -12.19 23.31 16.38
CA LYS A 369 -11.84 24.59 17.01
C LYS A 369 -11.12 24.34 18.33
N PHE A 370 -10.02 25.04 18.56
CA PHE A 370 -9.26 25.00 19.80
C PHE A 370 -9.11 26.41 20.36
N ARG A 371 -9.22 26.54 21.68
CA ARG A 371 -8.83 27.76 22.40
C ARG A 371 -7.40 27.62 22.90
N TYR A 372 -6.68 28.74 22.99
CA TYR A 372 -5.27 28.76 23.39
C TYR A 372 -5.01 28.09 24.75
N GLU A 373 -5.91 28.27 25.70
CA GLU A 373 -5.80 27.74 27.08
C GLU A 373 -5.90 26.21 27.11
N THR A 374 -6.57 25.64 26.10
CA THR A 374 -6.82 24.19 25.99
C THR A 374 -5.81 23.46 25.10
N LEU A 375 -4.81 24.17 24.57
CA LEU A 375 -3.83 23.59 23.68
C LEU A 375 -2.96 22.55 24.38
N THR A 376 -3.01 21.32 23.86
CA THR A 376 -2.12 20.25 24.29
C THR A 376 -0.68 20.50 23.81
N PRO A 377 0.34 19.96 24.51
CA PRO A 377 1.75 20.08 24.10
C PRO A 377 2.01 19.70 22.64
N LYS A 378 1.33 18.66 22.17
CA LYS A 378 1.42 18.18 20.79
C LYS A 378 0.92 19.21 19.78
N VAL A 379 -0.17 19.91 20.07
CA VAL A 379 -0.73 20.94 19.17
C VAL A 379 0.18 22.17 19.16
N ILE A 380 0.70 22.59 20.32
CA ILE A 380 1.69 23.68 20.42
C ILE A 380 2.91 23.38 19.55
N LYS A 381 3.43 22.14 19.60
CA LYS A 381 4.54 21.70 18.75
C LYS A 381 4.20 21.79 17.25
N ILE A 382 2.99 21.39 16.85
CA ILE A 382 2.55 21.48 15.44
C ILE A 382 2.52 22.94 14.99
N LEU A 383 1.92 23.82 15.79
CA LEU A 383 1.82 25.26 15.49
C LEU A 383 3.21 25.91 15.41
N ALA A 384 4.13 25.55 16.32
CA ALA A 384 5.52 26.01 16.26
C ALA A 384 6.25 25.56 14.98
N LEU A 385 5.94 24.36 14.46
CA LEU A 385 6.51 23.88 13.20
C LEU A 385 5.92 24.59 11.97
N ILE A 386 4.65 25.00 12.04
CA ILE A 386 3.99 25.78 10.97
C ILE A 386 4.67 27.13 10.85
N PHE A 387 4.85 27.84 11.97
CA PHE A 387 5.51 29.14 12.01
C PHE A 387 7.04 29.07 12.14
N LYS A 388 7.67 27.95 11.76
CA LYS A 388 9.12 27.73 11.94
C LYS A 388 10.02 28.74 11.20
N ARG A 389 9.46 29.44 10.20
CA ARG A 389 10.16 30.48 9.42
C ARG A 389 10.28 31.78 10.19
N ASN A 390 9.36 32.06 11.12
CA ASN A 390 9.41 33.23 11.98
C ASN A 390 10.66 33.18 12.88
N GLU A 391 11.44 34.26 12.93
CA GLU A 391 12.70 34.29 13.68
C GLU A 391 12.54 33.97 15.17
N LYS A 392 11.44 34.40 15.80
CA LYS A 392 11.19 34.16 17.23
C LYS A 392 11.01 32.68 17.53
N ILE A 393 10.27 31.99 16.67
CA ILE A 393 10.00 30.54 16.81
C ILE A 393 11.21 29.72 16.34
N ARG A 394 11.92 30.17 15.30
CA ARG A 394 13.10 29.50 14.75
C ARG A 394 14.19 29.23 15.81
N ARG A 395 14.34 30.11 16.81
CA ARG A 395 15.28 29.95 17.93
C ARG A 395 15.00 28.70 18.77
N TYR A 396 13.77 28.19 18.76
CA TYR A 396 13.36 27.01 19.52
C TYR A 396 13.46 25.71 18.71
N LEU A 397 13.82 25.74 17.42
CA LEU A 397 13.95 24.54 16.58
C LEU A 397 14.72 23.37 17.23
N PRO A 398 15.84 23.57 17.94
CA PRO A 398 16.57 22.47 18.57
C PRO A 398 15.76 21.71 19.64
N ILE A 399 14.77 22.38 20.24
CA ILE A 399 14.00 21.87 21.37
C ILE A 399 12.53 21.64 21.05
N ILE A 400 11.98 22.18 19.95
CA ILE A 400 10.58 22.00 19.53
C ILE A 400 10.20 20.52 19.50
N MET A 401 11.12 19.64 19.08
CA MET A 401 10.85 18.21 19.02
C MET A 401 10.63 17.56 20.38
N ASN A 402 11.21 18.13 21.45
CA ASN A 402 11.16 17.65 22.83
C ASN A 402 10.52 18.65 23.79
N LEU A 403 9.68 19.58 23.29
CA LEU A 403 9.13 20.69 24.06
C LEU A 403 8.34 20.23 25.30
N GLU A 404 7.77 19.03 25.25
CA GLU A 404 7.04 18.39 26.36
C GLU A 404 7.91 18.16 27.61
N ARG A 405 9.24 18.12 27.46
CA ARG A 405 10.20 17.97 28.57
C ARG A 405 10.56 19.30 29.24
N HIS A 406 10.04 20.42 28.74
CA HIS A 406 10.37 21.77 29.20
C HIS A 406 9.09 22.60 29.43
N PRO A 407 8.41 22.46 30.58
CA PRO A 407 7.13 23.12 30.86
C PRO A 407 7.16 24.64 30.70
N ASP A 408 8.20 25.31 31.20
CA ASP A 408 8.32 26.77 31.13
C ASP A 408 8.40 27.28 29.68
N LYS A 409 9.15 26.55 28.83
CA LYS A 409 9.30 26.86 27.41
C LYS A 409 8.05 26.55 26.60
N LEU A 410 7.21 25.64 27.09
CA LEU A 410 5.97 25.28 26.45
C LEU A 410 4.93 26.40 26.57
N GLU A 411 4.85 27.03 27.75
CA GLU A 411 4.00 28.20 27.98
C GLU A 411 4.50 29.42 27.20
N GLU A 412 5.82 29.63 27.18
CA GLU A 412 6.46 30.65 26.35
C GLU A 412 6.13 30.47 24.86
N MET A 413 6.25 29.23 24.35
CA MET A 413 5.89 28.91 22.96
C MET A 413 4.41 29.15 22.67
N ARG A 414 3.51 28.84 23.60
CA ARG A 414 2.07 29.12 23.46
C ARG A 414 1.82 30.61 23.24
N ASN A 415 2.43 31.46 24.06
CA ASN A 415 2.32 32.91 23.95
C ASN A 415 2.96 33.43 22.65
N LEU A 416 4.12 32.90 22.27
CA LEU A 416 4.77 33.23 21.01
C LEU A 416 3.90 32.92 19.80
N ILE A 417 3.26 31.75 19.75
CA ILE A 417 2.34 31.39 18.65
C ILE A 417 1.19 32.41 18.55
N ARG A 418 0.61 32.82 19.69
CA ARG A 418 -0.46 33.83 19.71
C ARG A 418 0.02 35.17 19.15
N ILE A 419 1.25 35.59 19.47
CA ILE A 419 1.84 36.83 18.95
C ILE A 419 2.12 36.72 17.45
N VAL A 420 2.76 35.63 17.00
CA VAL A 420 3.15 35.43 15.61
C VAL A 420 1.94 35.33 14.69
N SER A 421 0.84 34.75 15.17
CA SER A 421 -0.41 34.64 14.40
C SER A 421 -1.04 35.98 14.01
N LYS A 422 -0.66 37.08 14.69
CA LYS A 422 -1.12 38.43 14.32
C LYS A 422 -0.41 38.99 13.10
N THR A 423 0.79 38.50 12.81
CA THR A 423 1.69 39.03 11.77
C THR A 423 1.91 38.07 10.61
N GLU A 424 1.73 36.77 10.84
CA GLU A 424 1.89 35.73 9.84
C GLU A 424 0.63 34.87 9.77
N GLU A 425 0.10 34.69 8.56
CA GLU A 425 -0.97 33.74 8.30
C GLU A 425 -0.40 32.34 8.02
N ALA A 426 -1.11 31.32 8.49
CA ALA A 426 -0.81 29.94 8.15
C ALA A 426 -1.57 29.53 6.88
N GLU A 427 -0.96 28.71 6.03
CA GLU A 427 -1.55 28.31 4.75
C GLU A 427 -2.68 27.27 4.88
N ASP A 428 -2.59 26.34 5.86
CA ASP A 428 -3.43 25.14 5.94
C ASP A 428 -4.31 25.06 7.22
N ILE A 429 -4.31 26.13 8.02
CA ILE A 429 -5.11 26.32 9.25
C ILE A 429 -5.45 27.80 9.44
N ILE A 430 -6.47 28.10 10.25
CA ILE A 430 -6.72 29.47 10.71
C ILE A 430 -6.20 29.61 12.12
N VAL A 431 -5.39 30.64 12.34
CA VAL A 431 -4.90 31.03 13.66
C VAL A 431 -5.33 32.47 13.90
N SER A 432 -6.30 32.67 14.79
CA SER A 432 -6.80 33.99 15.19
C SER A 432 -6.38 34.32 16.61
N GLU A 433 -6.70 35.52 17.11
CA GLU A 433 -6.36 35.93 18.48
C GLU A 433 -7.07 35.11 19.57
N ASP A 434 -8.27 34.61 19.24
CA ASP A 434 -9.19 33.96 20.18
C ASP A 434 -9.26 32.44 19.97
N GLU A 435 -9.22 32.00 18.71
CA GLU A 435 -9.36 30.58 18.38
C GLU A 435 -8.45 30.12 17.23
N ILE A 436 -8.20 28.81 17.24
CA ILE A 436 -7.44 28.12 16.22
C ILE A 436 -8.36 27.09 15.57
N ILE A 437 -8.53 27.20 14.26
CA ILE A 437 -9.42 26.36 13.48
C ILE A 437 -8.60 25.44 12.59
N PHE A 438 -8.75 24.14 12.82
CA PHE A 438 -8.16 23.09 11.98
C PHE A 438 -9.22 22.53 11.03
N PRO A 439 -9.02 22.64 9.71
CA PRO A 439 -9.83 21.93 8.73
C PRO A 439 -9.80 20.39 8.96
N GLU A 440 -10.97 19.76 9.08
CA GLU A 440 -11.13 18.32 9.25
C GLU A 440 -11.29 17.59 7.91
N VAL A 441 -10.25 17.62 7.09
CA VAL A 441 -10.22 16.95 5.77
C VAL A 441 -10.56 15.46 5.87
N ARG A 442 -10.18 14.78 6.96
CA ARG A 442 -10.51 13.35 7.15
C ARG A 442 -12.01 13.11 7.26
N THR A 443 -12.73 13.99 7.95
CA THR A 443 -14.19 13.93 8.09
C THR A 443 -14.86 14.17 6.74
N TYR A 444 -14.34 15.12 5.97
CA TYR A 444 -14.78 15.37 4.59
C TYR A 444 -14.54 14.18 3.66
N ILE A 445 -13.33 13.60 3.63
CA ILE A 445 -13.01 12.41 2.82
C ILE A 445 -13.94 11.25 3.18
N GLN A 446 -14.24 11.08 4.47
CA GLN A 446 -15.13 10.02 4.93
C GLN A 446 -16.59 10.26 4.52
N GLY A 447 -17.08 11.50 4.61
CA GLY A 447 -18.45 11.86 4.19
C GLY A 447 -18.61 11.78 2.68
N SER A 448 -17.73 12.44 1.92
CA SER A 448 -17.70 12.37 0.45
C SER A 448 -17.47 10.96 -0.08
N GLY A 449 -16.64 10.15 0.59
CA GLY A 449 -16.42 8.74 0.27
C GLY A 449 -17.66 7.84 0.38
N ARG A 450 -18.79 8.33 0.92
CA ARG A 450 -20.08 7.60 0.88
C ARG A 450 -20.71 7.56 -0.51
N THR A 451 -20.30 8.47 -1.38
CA THR A 451 -20.77 8.57 -2.77
C THR A 451 -19.97 7.67 -3.73
N SER A 452 -18.82 7.15 -3.30
CA SER A 452 -17.92 6.34 -4.13
C SER A 452 -17.51 5.10 -3.36
N ARG A 453 -17.97 3.92 -3.80
CA ARG A 453 -17.58 2.64 -3.21
C ARG A 453 -17.00 1.70 -4.24
N LEU A 454 -16.01 0.94 -3.80
CA LEU A 454 -15.50 -0.19 -4.55
C LEU A 454 -16.51 -1.34 -4.45
N THR A 455 -17.07 -1.74 -5.58
CA THR A 455 -18.02 -2.84 -5.72
C THR A 455 -17.42 -3.95 -6.57
N ALA A 456 -18.11 -5.09 -6.70
CA ALA A 456 -17.74 -6.11 -7.68
C ALA A 456 -17.74 -5.62 -9.14
N HIS A 457 -18.35 -4.46 -9.41
CA HIS A 457 -18.43 -3.82 -10.73
C HIS A 457 -17.43 -2.65 -10.88
N GLY A 458 -16.45 -2.54 -9.99
CA GLY A 458 -15.49 -1.44 -9.98
C GLY A 458 -15.89 -0.32 -9.01
N LEU A 459 -15.22 0.82 -9.13
CA LEU A 459 -15.38 1.97 -8.25
C LEU A 459 -16.47 2.90 -8.78
N THR A 460 -17.53 3.11 -8.00
CA THR A 460 -18.61 4.03 -8.40
C THR A 460 -18.12 5.47 -8.41
N LYS A 461 -18.57 6.26 -9.40
CA LYS A 461 -18.31 7.71 -9.43
C LYS A 461 -19.23 8.42 -8.44
N GLY A 462 -18.76 9.49 -7.82
CA GLY A 462 -19.56 10.34 -6.94
C GLY A 462 -19.22 11.82 -7.12
N ALA A 463 -19.97 12.67 -6.44
CA ALA A 463 -19.70 14.11 -6.39
C ALA A 463 -19.78 14.64 -4.96
N SER A 464 -18.99 15.65 -4.66
CA SER A 464 -18.97 16.32 -3.36
C SER A 464 -18.91 17.82 -3.57
N PHE A 465 -19.89 18.54 -3.03
CA PHE A 465 -19.96 19.99 -3.08
C PHE A 465 -19.67 20.57 -1.71
N LEU A 466 -18.67 21.43 -1.60
CA LEU A 466 -18.32 22.15 -0.37
C LEU A 466 -18.68 23.63 -0.52
N PHE A 467 -19.71 24.06 0.19
CA PHE A 467 -20.09 25.46 0.31
C PHE A 467 -19.49 26.02 1.60
N GLU A 468 -18.73 27.10 1.51
CA GLU A 468 -18.12 27.76 2.67
C GLU A 468 -18.21 29.28 2.53
N ASP A 469 -18.75 29.95 3.55
CA ASP A 469 -18.89 31.41 3.60
C ASP A 469 -17.58 32.12 3.93
N ASP A 470 -16.74 31.50 4.78
CA ASP A 470 -15.46 32.06 5.17
C ASP A 470 -14.37 31.72 4.14
N GLU A 471 -14.01 32.70 3.30
CA GLU A 471 -12.99 32.54 2.26
C GLU A 471 -11.63 32.11 2.82
N ARG A 472 -11.25 32.56 4.02
CA ARG A 472 -9.99 32.15 4.66
C ARG A 472 -10.05 30.68 5.04
N LEU A 473 -11.20 30.24 5.58
CA LEU A 473 -11.40 28.83 5.94
C LEU A 473 -11.43 27.94 4.71
N LEU A 474 -12.10 28.40 3.64
CA LEU A 474 -12.13 27.67 2.38
C LEU A 474 -10.71 27.49 1.84
N LYS A 475 -9.90 28.56 1.74
CA LYS A 475 -8.50 28.48 1.30
C LYS A 475 -7.67 27.52 2.16
N ALA A 476 -7.76 27.64 3.49
CA ALA A 476 -7.06 26.73 4.42
C ALA A 476 -7.51 25.27 4.25
N PHE A 477 -8.80 25.04 4.02
CA PHE A 477 -9.36 23.71 3.79
C PHE A 477 -8.85 23.11 2.49
N LEU A 478 -8.90 23.87 1.39
CA LEU A 478 -8.41 23.45 0.08
C LEU A 478 -6.92 23.10 0.15
N LYS A 479 -6.11 23.97 0.76
CA LYS A 479 -4.67 23.74 0.91
C LYS A 479 -4.38 22.47 1.71
N ARG A 480 -5.09 22.27 2.81
CA ARG A 480 -4.92 21.07 3.63
C ARG A 480 -5.38 19.81 2.90
N ALA A 481 -6.38 19.92 2.03
CA ALA A 481 -6.92 18.81 1.25
C ALA A 481 -5.95 18.31 0.16
N GLU A 482 -5.12 19.20 -0.40
CA GLU A 482 -4.04 18.83 -1.35
C GLU A 482 -3.08 17.81 -0.74
N TYR A 483 -2.74 17.92 0.55
CA TYR A 483 -1.87 16.96 1.23
C TYR A 483 -2.49 15.55 1.38
N TYR A 484 -3.78 15.42 1.10
CA TYR A 484 -4.50 14.14 1.04
C TYR A 484 -4.82 13.73 -0.41
N ASP A 485 -4.17 14.33 -1.41
CA ASP A 485 -4.41 14.13 -2.84
C ASP A 485 -5.86 14.49 -3.25
N VAL A 486 -6.47 15.47 -2.58
CA VAL A 486 -7.82 15.97 -2.89
C VAL A 486 -7.75 17.35 -3.53
N SER A 487 -8.10 17.45 -4.81
CA SER A 487 -8.17 18.69 -5.57
C SER A 487 -9.62 19.12 -5.79
N PHE A 488 -9.92 20.40 -5.60
CA PHE A 488 -11.26 20.94 -5.85
C PHE A 488 -11.33 21.70 -7.18
N LYS A 489 -12.47 21.57 -7.87
CA LYS A 489 -12.86 22.43 -9.00
C LYS A 489 -13.83 23.52 -8.53
N SER A 490 -13.93 24.61 -9.29
CA SER A 490 -15.04 25.55 -9.09
C SER A 490 -16.33 24.99 -9.71
N LEU A 491 -17.49 25.46 -9.24
CA LEU A 491 -18.78 25.02 -9.78
C LEU A 491 -18.90 25.31 -11.28
N ASP A 492 -18.36 26.44 -11.75
CA ASP A 492 -18.43 26.85 -13.16
C ASP A 492 -17.56 25.99 -14.11
N GLN A 493 -16.61 25.22 -13.56
CA GLN A 493 -15.76 24.31 -14.33
C GLN A 493 -16.40 22.94 -14.55
N VAL A 494 -17.58 22.69 -13.98
CA VAL A 494 -18.20 21.36 -13.97
C VAL A 494 -19.59 21.41 -14.58
N ASP A 495 -19.81 20.58 -15.60
CA ASP A 495 -21.14 20.29 -16.11
C ASP A 495 -21.84 19.29 -15.18
N LEU A 496 -22.81 19.78 -14.41
CA LEU A 496 -23.57 18.96 -13.46
C LEU A 496 -24.41 17.88 -14.13
N ASP A 497 -24.90 18.11 -15.35
CA ASP A 497 -25.76 17.16 -16.03
C ASP A 497 -24.92 15.98 -16.55
N SER A 498 -23.79 16.26 -17.20
CA SER A 498 -22.80 15.24 -17.58
C SER A 498 -22.30 14.45 -16.37
N LEU A 499 -21.99 15.13 -15.26
CA LEU A 499 -21.54 14.47 -14.04
C LEU A 499 -22.62 13.54 -13.44
N SER A 500 -23.88 13.98 -13.45
CA SER A 500 -25.03 13.19 -13.01
C SER A 500 -25.21 11.92 -13.85
N GLU A 501 -25.05 12.03 -15.18
CA GLU A 501 -25.11 10.89 -16.10
C GLU A 501 -23.98 9.88 -15.86
N GLU A 502 -22.74 10.34 -15.68
CA GLU A 502 -21.60 9.47 -15.39
C GLU A 502 -21.75 8.74 -14.03
N ILE A 503 -22.29 9.43 -13.02
CA ILE A 503 -22.61 8.86 -11.71
C ILE A 503 -23.63 7.73 -11.87
N ASP A 504 -24.66 7.93 -12.69
CA ASP A 504 -25.68 6.92 -12.96
C ASP A 504 -25.14 5.75 -13.76
N GLU A 505 -24.34 6.02 -14.80
CA GLU A 505 -23.72 4.97 -15.60
C GLU A 505 -22.81 4.07 -14.74
N SER A 506 -22.02 4.67 -13.84
CA SER A 506 -21.15 3.92 -12.94
C SER A 506 -21.89 3.00 -11.96
N ARG A 507 -23.19 3.23 -11.73
CA ARG A 507 -24.06 2.42 -10.87
C ARG A 507 -24.92 1.43 -11.64
N ARG A 508 -25.05 1.58 -12.96
CA ARG A 508 -25.79 0.63 -13.80
C ARG A 508 -25.03 -0.68 -13.88
N ARG A 509 -25.74 -1.80 -13.68
CA ARG A 509 -25.15 -3.13 -13.90
C ARG A 509 -24.86 -3.32 -15.39
N ARG A 510 -23.58 -3.30 -15.76
CA ARG A 510 -23.14 -3.72 -17.10
C ARG A 510 -23.37 -5.22 -17.26
N ARG A 511 -24.34 -5.60 -18.10
CA ARG A 511 -24.58 -7.01 -18.45
C ARG A 511 -23.37 -7.54 -19.23
N GLY A 512 -22.80 -8.67 -18.80
CA GLY A 512 -21.71 -9.36 -19.51
C GLY A 512 -20.28 -9.08 -19.03
N VAL A 513 -20.04 -8.07 -18.18
CA VAL A 513 -18.70 -7.82 -17.61
C VAL A 513 -18.54 -8.59 -16.29
N THR A 514 -17.83 -9.72 -16.35
CA THR A 514 -17.41 -10.48 -15.17
C THR A 514 -15.96 -10.12 -14.81
N ASP A 515 -15.72 -9.79 -13.54
CA ASP A 515 -14.39 -9.61 -12.92
C ASP A 515 -13.56 -8.39 -13.33
N ILE A 516 -14.03 -7.21 -12.95
CA ILE A 516 -13.27 -5.94 -13.06
C ILE A 516 -12.06 -5.93 -12.11
N ILE A 517 -12.14 -6.66 -10.99
CA ILE A 517 -11.11 -6.65 -9.94
C ILE A 517 -10.41 -7.99 -9.92
N ARG A 518 -9.12 -7.98 -10.28
CA ARG A 518 -8.26 -9.18 -10.31
C ARG A 518 -7.21 -9.18 -9.18
N PRO A 519 -6.85 -10.34 -8.62
CA PRO A 519 -5.69 -10.42 -7.73
C PRO A 519 -4.41 -10.06 -8.49
N ALA A 520 -3.48 -9.37 -7.84
CA ALA A 520 -2.16 -9.12 -8.42
C ALA A 520 -1.07 -9.07 -7.35
N LEU A 521 0.05 -9.77 -7.57
CA LEU A 521 1.25 -9.64 -6.75
C LEU A 521 2.03 -8.41 -7.21
N PHE A 522 2.19 -7.41 -6.35
CA PHE A 522 2.94 -6.19 -6.66
C PHE A 522 4.30 -6.22 -5.93
N ILE A 523 5.38 -6.37 -6.69
CA ILE A 523 6.73 -6.53 -6.14
C ILE A 523 7.53 -5.24 -6.30
N VAL A 524 8.10 -4.75 -5.20
CA VAL A 524 9.05 -3.62 -5.20
C VAL A 524 10.41 -4.05 -4.65
N GLU A 525 11.42 -3.21 -4.77
CA GLU A 525 12.76 -3.52 -4.27
C GLU A 525 12.87 -3.44 -2.74
N SER A 526 12.26 -2.43 -2.09
CA SER A 526 12.44 -2.17 -0.66
C SER A 526 11.19 -2.41 0.21
N PRO A 527 11.34 -2.94 1.45
CA PRO A 527 10.21 -3.07 2.38
C PRO A 527 9.55 -1.74 2.77
N THR A 528 10.31 -0.66 2.78
CA THR A 528 9.80 0.69 3.08
C THR A 528 8.84 1.14 1.98
N LYS A 529 9.25 1.01 0.71
CA LYS A 529 8.40 1.31 -0.44
C LYS A 529 7.13 0.46 -0.44
N ALA A 530 7.22 -0.85 -0.19
CA ALA A 530 6.06 -1.75 -0.12
C ALA A 530 5.03 -1.29 0.93
N ARG A 531 5.50 -0.89 2.12
CA ARG A 531 4.68 -0.41 3.22
C ARG A 531 4.05 0.96 2.93
N ILE A 532 4.75 1.85 2.22
CA ILE A 532 4.25 3.18 1.89
C ILE A 532 3.20 3.07 0.79
N ILE A 533 3.50 2.37 -0.31
CA ILE A 533 2.56 2.15 -1.41
C ILE A 533 1.27 1.50 -0.89
N SER A 534 1.36 0.47 -0.05
CA SER A 534 0.17 -0.16 0.52
C SER A 534 -0.67 0.79 1.38
N ARG A 535 -0.06 1.81 2.00
CA ARG A 535 -0.79 2.82 2.80
C ARG A 535 -1.51 3.85 1.95
N LEU A 536 -1.10 4.06 0.70
CA LEU A 536 -1.78 4.96 -0.24
C LEU A 536 -3.23 4.47 -0.51
N PHE A 537 -3.44 3.15 -0.52
CA PHE A 537 -4.75 2.51 -0.74
C PHE A 537 -5.53 2.24 0.56
N GLY A 538 -5.03 2.69 1.71
CA GLY A 538 -5.68 2.61 3.01
C GLY A 538 -4.90 1.77 4.00
N LYS A 539 -5.58 1.17 4.97
CA LYS A 539 -4.90 0.34 5.99
C LYS A 539 -4.76 -1.10 5.47
N PRO A 540 -3.54 -1.57 5.14
CA PRO A 540 -3.38 -2.89 4.54
C PRO A 540 -3.73 -4.03 5.51
N GLY A 541 -4.25 -5.12 4.94
CA GLY A 541 -4.11 -6.45 5.53
C GLY A 541 -2.65 -6.88 5.48
N VAL A 542 -2.25 -7.77 6.38
CA VAL A 542 -0.89 -8.33 6.37
C VAL A 542 -1.02 -9.83 6.22
N LYS A 543 -0.28 -10.40 5.28
CA LYS A 543 -0.04 -11.84 5.14
C LYS A 543 1.46 -12.07 5.33
N VAL A 544 1.83 -13.14 6.02
CA VAL A 544 3.22 -13.57 6.14
C VAL A 544 3.37 -14.91 5.43
N MET A 545 4.37 -15.04 4.58
CA MET A 545 4.70 -16.29 3.87
C MET A 545 6.18 -16.58 4.06
N ASP A 546 6.50 -17.65 4.81
CA ASP A 546 7.84 -18.14 5.17
C ASP A 546 8.84 -17.13 5.79
N ASP A 547 8.41 -15.88 6.02
CA ASP A 547 9.09 -14.72 6.67
C ASP A 547 8.83 -13.41 5.90
N LEU A 548 8.37 -13.52 4.66
CA LEU A 548 8.09 -12.38 3.80
C LEU A 548 6.75 -11.75 4.16
N VAL A 549 6.78 -10.46 4.45
CA VAL A 549 5.59 -9.67 4.78
C VAL A 549 4.98 -9.14 3.49
N MET A 550 3.71 -9.49 3.27
CA MET A 550 2.92 -9.03 2.13
C MET A 550 1.74 -8.20 2.62
N TYR A 551 1.54 -7.03 2.02
CA TYR A 551 0.47 -6.11 2.33
C TYR A 551 -0.68 -6.26 1.33
N GLU A 552 -1.85 -6.64 1.81
CA GLU A 552 -3.03 -6.88 0.96
C GLU A 552 -3.98 -5.68 1.01
N VAL A 553 -4.23 -5.06 -0.15
CA VAL A 553 -5.09 -3.86 -0.29
C VAL A 553 -5.95 -3.95 -1.55
N ALA A 554 -7.16 -3.42 -1.50
CA ALA A 554 -7.98 -3.26 -2.70
C ALA A 554 -7.70 -1.90 -3.35
N SER A 555 -7.55 -1.92 -4.66
CA SER A 555 -7.44 -0.77 -5.55
C SER A 555 -8.63 -0.79 -6.54
N GLN A 556 -8.66 0.14 -7.51
CA GLN A 556 -9.75 0.23 -8.48
C GLN A 556 -9.95 -1.06 -9.29
N ASN A 557 -8.85 -1.64 -9.80
CA ASN A 557 -8.87 -2.77 -10.74
C ASN A 557 -8.22 -4.03 -10.14
N TYR A 558 -7.65 -3.93 -8.94
CA TYR A 558 -6.87 -5.02 -8.36
C TYR A 558 -7.09 -5.21 -6.87
N VAL A 559 -7.02 -6.46 -6.41
CA VAL A 559 -6.60 -6.75 -5.03
C VAL A 559 -5.09 -6.97 -5.06
N LEU A 560 -4.35 -5.95 -4.63
CA LEU A 560 -2.89 -5.94 -4.65
C LEU A 560 -2.35 -6.68 -3.42
N LEU A 561 -1.45 -7.62 -3.66
CA LEU A 561 -0.61 -8.25 -2.66
C LEU A 561 0.80 -7.64 -2.81
N ILE A 562 1.09 -6.59 -2.06
CA ILE A 562 2.31 -5.79 -2.19
C ILE A 562 3.42 -6.38 -1.32
N THR A 563 4.57 -6.69 -1.90
CA THR A 563 5.73 -7.24 -1.17
C THR A 563 7.04 -6.66 -1.69
N ALA A 564 8.14 -6.92 -0.98
CA ALA A 564 9.47 -6.49 -1.39
C ALA A 564 10.38 -7.67 -1.68
N CYS A 565 11.12 -7.63 -2.80
CA CYS A 565 12.14 -8.63 -3.12
C CYS A 565 13.47 -8.40 -2.36
N ARG A 566 13.61 -7.27 -1.66
CA ARG A 566 14.81 -6.85 -0.89
C ARG A 566 16.03 -6.61 -1.78
N GLY A 567 15.83 -6.00 -2.95
CA GLY A 567 16.86 -5.74 -3.95
C GLY A 567 17.04 -6.89 -4.94
N HIS A 568 18.27 -7.12 -5.42
CA HIS A 568 18.59 -8.24 -6.30
C HIS A 568 18.34 -9.57 -5.59
N VAL A 569 17.72 -10.52 -6.30
CA VAL A 569 17.52 -11.90 -5.81
C VAL A 569 18.56 -12.87 -6.37
N VAL A 570 19.31 -12.47 -7.38
CA VAL A 570 20.38 -13.27 -8.00
C VAL A 570 21.51 -12.34 -8.44
N ASP A 571 22.73 -12.89 -8.54
CA ASP A 571 23.89 -12.19 -9.11
C ASP A 571 24.74 -13.17 -9.93
N LEU A 572 25.66 -12.65 -10.75
CA LEU A 572 26.55 -13.47 -11.58
C LEU A 572 27.29 -14.48 -10.71
N ALA A 573 27.16 -15.76 -11.06
CA ALA A 573 27.90 -16.85 -10.45
C ALA A 573 29.40 -16.56 -10.53
N THR A 574 30.18 -17.05 -9.58
CA THR A 574 31.64 -16.80 -9.55
C THR A 574 32.46 -18.04 -9.90
N GLY A 575 31.87 -19.24 -9.78
CA GLY A 575 32.54 -20.52 -10.00
C GLY A 575 32.32 -21.16 -11.37
N ARG A 576 31.58 -20.52 -12.29
CA ARG A 576 31.19 -21.10 -13.59
C ARG A 576 31.56 -20.18 -14.74
N GLY A 577 32.04 -20.76 -15.85
CA GLY A 577 32.54 -20.02 -17.01
C GLY A 577 33.63 -19.02 -16.64
N LEU A 578 33.78 -17.97 -17.43
CA LEU A 578 34.65 -16.83 -17.13
C LEU A 578 33.96 -15.90 -16.13
N HIS A 579 34.19 -16.14 -14.84
CA HIS A 579 33.66 -15.34 -13.71
C HIS A 579 32.13 -15.14 -13.74
N GLY A 580 31.38 -16.15 -14.22
CA GLY A 580 29.92 -16.15 -14.32
C GLY A 580 29.37 -16.05 -15.73
N VAL A 581 30.21 -16.13 -16.76
CA VAL A 581 29.78 -16.05 -18.16
C VAL A 581 30.33 -17.23 -18.94
N GLU A 582 29.46 -18.04 -19.53
CA GLU A 582 29.84 -19.09 -20.47
C GLU A 582 30.15 -18.47 -21.84
N THR A 583 31.18 -18.98 -22.52
CA THR A 583 31.76 -18.37 -23.73
C THR A 583 31.74 -19.29 -24.96
N ASP A 584 30.98 -20.38 -24.92
CA ASP A 584 30.93 -21.38 -26.01
C ASP A 584 30.09 -20.86 -27.18
N GLY A 585 30.73 -20.13 -28.10
CA GLY A 585 30.12 -19.57 -29.32
C GLY A 585 29.23 -18.33 -29.10
N THR A 586 28.69 -18.15 -27.90
CA THR A 586 27.96 -16.95 -27.45
C THR A 586 28.32 -16.61 -26.00
N PHE A 587 28.02 -15.39 -25.55
CA PHE A 587 28.20 -14.98 -24.15
C PHE A 587 26.89 -15.21 -23.40
N THR A 588 26.88 -16.22 -22.52
CA THR A 588 25.70 -16.59 -21.73
C THR A 588 25.97 -16.38 -20.25
N PRO A 589 25.39 -15.33 -19.64
CA PRO A 589 25.53 -15.08 -18.21
C PRO A 589 24.82 -16.14 -17.38
N VAL A 590 25.51 -16.63 -16.35
CA VAL A 590 24.99 -17.56 -15.35
C VAL A 590 24.78 -16.81 -14.05
N TYR A 591 23.53 -16.76 -13.60
CA TYR A 591 23.14 -16.16 -12.33
C TYR A 591 22.88 -17.24 -11.27
N SER A 592 23.23 -16.94 -10.03
CA SER A 592 23.01 -17.81 -8.87
C SER A 592 22.43 -16.99 -7.72
N THR A 593 21.88 -17.67 -6.72
CA THR A 593 21.23 -16.99 -5.58
C THR A 593 22.26 -16.25 -4.73
N ILE A 594 21.84 -15.08 -4.22
CA ILE A 594 22.66 -14.26 -3.34
C ILE A 594 22.56 -14.83 -1.92
N LYS A 595 23.72 -15.13 -1.36
CA LYS A 595 23.89 -15.61 0.01
C LYS A 595 24.54 -14.53 0.83
N ARG A 596 24.04 -14.29 2.05
CA ARG A 596 24.58 -13.32 2.99
C ARG A 596 24.87 -13.98 4.33
N CYS A 597 26.10 -13.86 4.81
CA CYS A 597 26.45 -14.31 6.15
C CYS A 597 25.82 -13.40 7.21
N LEU A 598 25.08 -13.97 8.16
CA LEU A 598 24.44 -13.20 9.24
C LEU A 598 25.43 -12.67 10.29
N ASN A 599 26.63 -13.25 10.35
CA ASN A 599 27.68 -12.80 11.26
C ASN A 599 28.50 -11.62 10.69
N CYS A 600 29.09 -11.78 9.49
CA CYS A 600 30.00 -10.78 8.93
C CYS A 600 29.41 -9.94 7.78
N ASN A 601 28.15 -10.16 7.40
CA ASN A 601 27.44 -9.52 6.28
C ASN A 601 28.08 -9.71 4.89
N TYR A 602 29.09 -10.57 4.76
CA TYR A 602 29.69 -10.89 3.46
C TYR A 602 28.67 -11.53 2.52
N GLN A 603 28.58 -11.02 1.31
CA GLN A 603 27.70 -11.53 0.25
C GLN A 603 28.49 -12.34 -0.77
N PHE A 604 27.93 -13.48 -1.17
CA PHE A 604 28.54 -14.39 -2.13
C PHE A 604 27.47 -15.19 -2.88
N THR A 605 27.83 -15.80 -3.99
CA THR A 605 26.92 -16.61 -4.82
C THR A 605 27.25 -18.10 -4.79
N MET A 606 28.49 -18.47 -4.44
CA MET A 606 28.96 -19.87 -4.43
C MET A 606 28.12 -20.75 -3.49
N GLY A 607 27.92 -22.01 -3.87
CA GLY A 607 27.18 -23.01 -3.08
C GLY A 607 27.97 -23.57 -1.89
N PHE A 608 28.54 -22.72 -1.05
CA PHE A 608 29.19 -23.15 0.19
C PHE A 608 28.19 -23.21 1.36
N ASP A 609 28.29 -24.25 2.19
CA ASP A 609 27.53 -24.38 3.44
C ASP A 609 28.05 -23.47 4.56
N GLN A 610 29.21 -22.83 4.34
CA GLN A 610 29.86 -21.92 5.28
C GLN A 610 30.26 -20.63 4.57
N CYS A 611 30.26 -19.52 5.31
CA CYS A 611 30.73 -18.24 4.81
C CYS A 611 32.20 -18.34 4.40
N PRO A 612 32.55 -17.98 3.15
CA PRO A 612 33.93 -18.10 2.67
C PRO A 612 34.90 -17.10 3.32
N LEU A 613 34.39 -16.09 4.02
CA LEU A 613 35.19 -15.08 4.71
C LEU A 613 35.42 -15.42 6.19
N CYS A 614 34.38 -15.82 6.92
CA CYS A 614 34.44 -16.02 8.38
C CYS A 614 34.08 -17.43 8.86
N GLY A 615 33.85 -18.39 7.95
CA GLY A 615 33.57 -19.81 8.26
C GLY A 615 32.24 -20.10 8.97
N HIS A 616 31.39 -19.09 9.23
CA HIS A 616 30.12 -19.29 9.92
C HIS A 616 29.06 -19.93 9.01
N THR A 617 28.20 -20.75 9.58
CA THR A 617 27.13 -21.51 8.89
C THR A 617 25.80 -20.76 8.78
N GLU A 618 25.62 -19.68 9.55
CA GLU A 618 24.39 -18.88 9.50
C GLU A 618 24.35 -18.00 8.25
N ILE A 619 23.69 -18.52 7.22
CA ILE A 619 23.58 -17.92 5.89
C ILE A 619 22.11 -17.69 5.54
N GLU A 620 21.80 -16.46 5.12
CA GLU A 620 20.55 -16.11 4.46
C GLU A 620 20.71 -16.32 2.96
N ASP A 621 19.80 -17.07 2.34
CA ASP A 621 19.80 -17.35 0.90
C ASP A 621 18.55 -16.75 0.24
N SER A 622 18.76 -15.93 -0.80
CA SER A 622 17.68 -15.32 -1.58
C SER A 622 16.79 -16.35 -2.29
N LYS A 623 17.21 -17.62 -2.41
CA LYS A 623 16.35 -18.73 -2.88
C LYS A 623 15.01 -18.76 -2.14
N ARG A 624 15.03 -18.53 -0.83
CA ARG A 624 13.81 -18.48 -0.01
C ARG A 624 12.82 -17.42 -0.51
N ILE A 625 13.33 -16.24 -0.86
CA ILE A 625 12.52 -15.14 -1.41
C ILE A 625 11.93 -15.56 -2.76
N ILE A 626 12.74 -16.16 -3.64
CA ILE A 626 12.29 -16.64 -4.96
C ILE A 626 11.15 -17.65 -4.81
N ASP A 627 11.30 -18.64 -3.93
CA ASP A 627 10.30 -19.68 -3.72
C ASP A 627 8.99 -19.12 -3.15
N VAL A 628 9.07 -18.16 -2.23
CA VAL A 628 7.88 -17.45 -1.70
C VAL A 628 7.19 -16.62 -2.78
N LEU A 629 7.97 -15.90 -3.60
CA LEU A 629 7.42 -15.11 -4.71
C LEU A 629 6.76 -16.02 -5.77
N ARG A 630 7.31 -17.21 -6.04
CA ARG A 630 6.70 -18.21 -6.92
C ARG A 630 5.35 -18.70 -6.39
N LYS A 631 5.27 -19.02 -5.09
CA LYS A 631 3.99 -19.38 -4.45
C LYS A 631 2.96 -18.27 -4.60
N ALA A 632 3.35 -17.02 -4.32
CA ALA A 632 2.46 -15.87 -4.42
C ALA A 632 2.06 -15.54 -5.88
N ALA A 633 2.98 -15.70 -6.83
CA ALA A 633 2.71 -15.54 -8.26
C ALA A 633 1.69 -16.59 -8.73
N TYR A 634 1.89 -17.86 -8.38
CA TYR A 634 0.91 -18.92 -8.67
C TYR A 634 -0.47 -18.61 -8.06
N GLN A 635 -0.51 -18.15 -6.81
CA GLN A 635 -1.78 -17.81 -6.15
C GLN A 635 -2.52 -16.70 -6.89
N THR A 636 -1.81 -15.61 -7.22
CA THR A 636 -2.41 -14.40 -7.81
C THR A 636 -2.67 -14.51 -9.32
N GLY A 637 -1.87 -15.29 -10.05
CA GLY A 637 -1.96 -15.44 -11.51
C GLY A 637 -1.47 -14.24 -12.32
N PHE A 638 -1.27 -13.08 -11.68
CA PHE A 638 -0.79 -11.84 -12.31
C PHE A 638 0.22 -11.13 -11.38
N VAL A 639 1.35 -10.72 -11.94
CA VAL A 639 2.46 -10.07 -11.22
C VAL A 639 2.73 -8.71 -11.86
N ILE A 640 2.89 -7.70 -11.01
CA ILE A 640 3.28 -6.35 -11.37
C ILE A 640 4.59 -6.03 -10.65
N ILE A 641 5.61 -5.61 -11.40
CA ILE A 641 6.90 -5.25 -10.83
C ILE A 641 7.05 -3.73 -10.85
N GLY A 642 7.16 -3.15 -9.65
CA GLY A 642 7.29 -1.72 -9.38
C GLY A 642 8.67 -1.35 -8.82
N THR A 643 9.74 -1.90 -9.40
CA THR A 643 11.13 -1.53 -9.05
C THR A 643 11.47 -0.11 -9.53
N ASP A 644 12.61 0.41 -9.09
CA ASP A 644 13.11 1.74 -9.50
C ASP A 644 13.18 1.92 -11.03
N PRO A 645 12.92 3.13 -11.56
CA PRO A 645 12.89 3.41 -13.00
C PRO A 645 14.30 3.60 -13.59
N ASP A 646 15.23 2.70 -13.27
CA ASP A 646 16.59 2.69 -13.81
C ASP A 646 16.96 1.31 -14.39
N ALA A 647 18.14 1.21 -15.01
CA ALA A 647 18.61 -0.04 -15.60
C ALA A 647 18.80 -1.16 -14.55
N GLU A 648 19.11 -0.81 -13.30
CA GLU A 648 19.24 -1.75 -12.18
C GLU A 648 17.87 -2.34 -11.80
N GLY A 649 16.86 -1.49 -11.59
CA GLY A 649 15.49 -1.88 -11.33
C GLY A 649 14.88 -2.67 -12.49
N GLU A 650 15.21 -2.33 -13.73
CA GLU A 650 14.78 -3.09 -14.90
C GLU A 650 15.42 -4.49 -14.97
N LYS A 651 16.69 -4.64 -14.56
CA LYS A 651 17.32 -5.97 -14.42
C LYS A 651 16.63 -6.82 -13.36
N ILE A 652 16.33 -6.25 -12.20
CA ILE A 652 15.58 -6.96 -11.14
C ILE A 652 14.22 -7.41 -11.69
N ALA A 653 13.54 -6.54 -12.43
CA ALA A 653 12.25 -6.87 -13.04
C ALA A 653 12.37 -8.02 -14.04
N TRP A 654 13.43 -8.02 -14.85
CA TRP A 654 13.71 -9.09 -15.80
C TRP A 654 14.00 -10.43 -15.13
N ASP A 655 14.79 -10.43 -14.04
CA ASP A 655 15.06 -11.65 -13.28
C ASP A 655 13.80 -12.23 -12.68
N LEU A 656 12.98 -11.40 -12.05
CA LEU A 656 11.71 -11.83 -11.49
C LEU A 656 10.76 -12.32 -12.58
N ARG A 657 10.68 -11.66 -13.74
CA ARG A 657 9.91 -12.17 -14.90
C ARG A 657 10.32 -13.59 -15.26
N ASN A 658 11.62 -13.84 -15.38
CA ASN A 658 12.17 -15.13 -15.78
C ASN A 658 11.93 -16.20 -14.70
N LEU A 659 12.22 -15.88 -13.44
CA LEU A 659 12.11 -16.80 -12.30
C LEU A 659 10.66 -17.17 -11.97
N LEU A 660 9.69 -16.31 -12.34
CA LEU A 660 8.25 -16.52 -12.16
C LEU A 660 7.55 -17.00 -13.44
N SER A 661 8.30 -17.25 -14.52
CA SER A 661 7.74 -17.67 -15.80
C SER A 661 6.92 -18.95 -15.67
N GLY A 662 5.80 -19.02 -16.40
CA GLY A 662 4.87 -20.14 -16.38
C GLY A 662 3.96 -20.21 -15.15
N LEU A 663 4.18 -19.38 -14.12
CA LEU A 663 3.32 -19.34 -12.92
C LEU A 663 2.28 -18.21 -12.95
N ALA A 664 2.63 -17.10 -13.59
CA ALA A 664 1.78 -15.93 -13.71
C ALA A 664 2.17 -15.11 -14.96
N GLU A 665 1.25 -14.28 -15.44
CA GLU A 665 1.61 -13.19 -16.34
C GLU A 665 2.33 -12.09 -15.55
N VAL A 666 3.41 -11.53 -16.11
CA VAL A 666 4.26 -10.54 -15.44
C VAL A 666 4.31 -9.26 -16.26
N LYS A 667 4.03 -8.12 -15.61
CA LYS A 667 4.11 -6.77 -16.19
C LYS A 667 4.96 -5.84 -15.32
N ARG A 668 5.41 -4.73 -15.91
CA ARG A 668 6.22 -3.68 -15.28
C ARG A 668 5.38 -2.41 -15.10
N ALA A 669 5.39 -1.87 -13.88
CA ALA A 669 4.81 -0.57 -13.54
C ALA A 669 5.94 0.42 -13.26
N GLU A 670 6.09 1.42 -14.12
CA GLU A 670 7.13 2.45 -13.98
C GLU A 670 6.56 3.71 -13.35
N PHE A 671 7.22 4.24 -12.33
CA PHE A 671 6.84 5.47 -11.66
C PHE A 671 8.09 6.19 -11.13
N HIS A 672 8.07 7.51 -11.21
CA HIS A 672 9.17 8.39 -10.79
C HIS A 672 8.93 9.05 -9.43
N GLU A 673 7.78 8.75 -8.80
CA GLU A 673 7.33 9.27 -7.53
C GLU A 673 6.49 8.22 -6.79
N VAL A 674 6.58 8.17 -5.46
CA VAL A 674 5.79 7.24 -4.63
C VAL A 674 4.55 7.94 -4.07
N THR A 675 3.66 8.40 -4.97
CA THR A 675 2.41 9.12 -4.64
C THR A 675 1.18 8.34 -5.11
N PHE A 676 0.00 8.61 -4.55
CA PHE A 676 -1.22 7.88 -4.92
C PHE A 676 -1.52 8.03 -6.42
N LYS A 677 -1.33 9.25 -6.95
CA LYS A 677 -1.52 9.55 -8.37
C LYS A 677 -0.55 8.78 -9.27
N ALA A 678 0.77 8.89 -9.02
CA ALA A 678 1.78 8.23 -9.84
C ALA A 678 1.64 6.70 -9.84
N ILE A 679 1.37 6.09 -8.69
CA ILE A 679 1.16 4.64 -8.61
C ILE A 679 -0.12 4.22 -9.34
N THR A 680 -1.20 4.99 -9.23
CA THR A 680 -2.45 4.68 -9.94
C THR A 680 -2.28 4.78 -11.45
N GLU A 681 -1.61 5.83 -11.95
CA GLU A 681 -1.26 5.98 -13.36
C GLU A 681 -0.36 4.84 -13.86
N ALA A 682 0.64 4.44 -13.07
CA ALA A 682 1.51 3.31 -13.40
C ALA A 682 0.76 1.97 -13.46
N LEU A 683 -0.25 1.76 -12.60
CA LEU A 683 -1.11 0.57 -12.63
C LEU A 683 -2.09 0.55 -13.83
N MET A 684 -2.37 1.71 -14.42
CA MET A 684 -3.16 1.84 -15.65
C MET A 684 -2.30 1.65 -16.91
N ASN A 685 -1.04 2.08 -16.87
CA ASN A 685 -0.10 2.06 -18.00
C ASN A 685 0.99 1.00 -17.82
N LEU A 686 0.58 -0.26 -17.64
CA LEU A 686 1.51 -1.38 -17.51
C LEU A 686 2.21 -1.68 -18.84
N ARG A 687 3.52 -1.93 -18.78
CA ARG A 687 4.34 -2.31 -19.94
C ARG A 687 5.06 -3.64 -19.71
N ASP A 688 5.68 -4.16 -20.75
CA ASP A 688 6.64 -5.26 -20.63
C ASP A 688 8.03 -4.74 -20.22
N VAL A 689 8.90 -5.65 -19.79
CA VAL A 689 10.28 -5.34 -19.42
C VAL A 689 11.08 -4.89 -20.64
N ASN A 690 11.80 -3.78 -20.52
CA ASN A 690 12.65 -3.22 -21.56
C ASN A 690 14.01 -3.93 -21.60
N GLU A 691 14.16 -4.87 -22.52
CA GLU A 691 15.39 -5.64 -22.66
C GLU A 691 16.64 -4.82 -23.01
N ASN A 692 16.51 -3.62 -23.57
CA ASN A 692 17.68 -2.79 -23.86
C ASN A 692 18.33 -2.26 -22.57
N LEU A 693 17.52 -1.87 -21.59
CA LEU A 693 18.01 -1.46 -20.27
C LEU A 693 18.63 -2.65 -19.52
N VAL A 694 18.02 -3.83 -19.64
CA VAL A 694 18.56 -5.09 -19.10
C VAL A 694 19.93 -5.39 -19.70
N LYS A 695 20.06 -5.37 -21.03
CA LYS A 695 21.34 -5.57 -21.73
C LYS A 695 22.39 -4.56 -21.29
N ALA A 696 22.03 -3.29 -21.17
CA ALA A 696 22.95 -2.25 -20.67
C ALA A 696 23.43 -2.55 -19.24
N GLN A 697 22.54 -2.96 -18.35
CA GLN A 697 22.89 -3.36 -16.99
C GLN A 697 23.79 -4.61 -16.99
N MET A 698 23.47 -5.61 -17.80
CA MET A 698 24.25 -6.85 -17.91
C MET A 698 25.67 -6.59 -18.40
N VAL A 699 25.83 -5.81 -19.48
CA VAL A 699 27.15 -5.44 -20.02
C VAL A 699 27.96 -4.71 -18.96
N ARG A 700 27.37 -3.69 -18.30
CA ARG A 700 28.02 -2.97 -17.21
C ARG A 700 28.47 -3.91 -16.09
N ARG A 701 27.59 -4.84 -15.67
CA ARG A 701 27.89 -5.79 -14.59
C ARG A 701 28.98 -6.78 -14.95
N ILE A 702 28.99 -7.29 -16.19
CA ILE A 702 30.01 -8.21 -16.71
C ILE A 702 31.35 -7.49 -16.84
N GLU A 703 31.36 -6.26 -17.38
CA GLU A 703 32.58 -5.45 -17.50
C GLU A 703 33.21 -5.18 -16.14
N ASP A 704 32.41 -4.72 -15.17
CA ASP A 704 32.86 -4.49 -13.79
C ASP A 704 33.36 -5.78 -13.13
N ARG A 705 32.72 -6.92 -13.43
CA ARG A 705 33.14 -8.24 -12.92
C ARG A 705 34.47 -8.67 -13.52
N TRP A 706 34.61 -8.68 -14.84
CA TRP A 706 35.83 -9.13 -15.52
C TRP A 706 37.02 -8.22 -15.22
N ILE A 707 36.89 -6.92 -15.46
CA ILE A 707 37.97 -5.96 -15.21
C ILE A 707 38.29 -5.93 -13.71
N GLY A 708 37.25 -5.83 -12.88
CA GLY A 708 37.41 -5.72 -11.43
C GLY A 708 38.09 -6.94 -10.82
N PHE A 709 37.58 -8.15 -11.06
CA PHE A 709 38.17 -9.37 -10.47
C PHE A 709 39.58 -9.62 -10.99
N THR A 710 39.80 -9.54 -12.30
CA THR A 710 41.12 -9.84 -12.88
C THR A 710 42.18 -8.85 -12.41
N LEU A 711 41.89 -7.54 -12.38
CA LEU A 711 42.85 -6.55 -11.89
C LEU A 711 43.03 -6.65 -10.37
N SER A 712 41.97 -6.89 -9.61
CA SER A 712 42.07 -7.06 -8.15
C SER A 712 42.95 -8.25 -7.80
N GLN A 713 42.79 -9.39 -8.46
CA GLN A 713 43.65 -10.56 -8.24
C GLN A 713 45.13 -10.26 -8.52
N LYS A 714 45.44 -9.53 -9.60
CA LYS A 714 46.80 -9.08 -9.89
C LYS A 714 47.36 -8.17 -8.79
N LEU A 715 46.58 -7.18 -8.33
CA LEU A 715 46.99 -6.31 -7.23
C LEU A 715 47.22 -7.08 -5.93
N GLN A 716 46.31 -7.99 -5.59
CA GLN A 716 46.40 -8.80 -4.38
C GLN A 716 47.63 -9.71 -4.39
N GLN A 717 48.03 -10.23 -5.56
CA GLN A 717 49.27 -11.00 -5.72
C GLN A 717 50.51 -10.12 -5.51
N ILE A 718 50.54 -8.94 -6.12
CA ILE A 718 51.67 -8.00 -6.04
C ILE A 718 51.86 -7.47 -4.61
N PHE A 719 50.79 -6.99 -3.99
CA PHE A 719 50.82 -6.34 -2.68
C PHE A 719 50.55 -7.29 -1.50
N LYS A 720 50.31 -8.58 -1.77
CA LYS A 720 49.98 -9.63 -0.78
C LYS A 720 48.84 -9.25 0.18
N ASN A 721 47.90 -8.43 -0.27
CA ASN A 721 46.77 -7.95 0.52
C ASN A 721 45.45 -8.22 -0.20
N ARG A 722 44.65 -9.16 0.32
CA ARG A 722 43.36 -9.60 -0.24
C ARG A 722 42.26 -8.53 -0.18
N ASN A 723 42.45 -7.46 0.59
CA ASN A 723 41.49 -6.38 0.73
C ASN A 723 41.64 -5.29 -0.35
N LEU A 724 42.61 -5.41 -1.26
CA LEU A 724 42.77 -4.50 -2.37
C LEU A 724 41.80 -4.83 -3.50
N SER A 725 41.24 -3.78 -4.10
CA SER A 725 40.41 -3.88 -5.29
C SER A 725 40.87 -2.89 -6.36
N ALA A 726 40.72 -3.31 -7.61
CA ALA A 726 40.83 -2.45 -8.78
C ALA A 726 39.51 -2.48 -9.54
N GLY A 727 39.22 -1.42 -10.28
CA GLY A 727 37.99 -1.33 -11.05
C GLY A 727 38.06 -0.19 -12.04
N ARG A 728 37.30 -0.32 -13.11
CA ARG A 728 37.33 0.57 -14.26
C ARG A 728 37.13 2.06 -13.91
N VAL A 729 36.30 2.35 -12.91
CA VAL A 729 36.01 3.73 -12.47
C VAL A 729 36.84 4.15 -11.25
N GLN A 730 36.97 3.28 -10.24
CA GLN A 730 37.69 3.63 -9.01
C GLN A 730 39.18 3.90 -9.24
N THR A 731 39.81 3.17 -10.17
CA THR A 731 41.25 3.30 -10.43
C THR A 731 41.60 4.65 -11.09
N PRO A 732 40.92 5.10 -12.17
CA PRO A 732 41.13 6.45 -12.71
C PRO A 732 40.79 7.58 -11.74
N VAL A 733 39.74 7.44 -10.93
CA VAL A 733 39.39 8.47 -9.93
C VAL A 733 40.48 8.61 -8.87
N LEU A 734 41.05 7.48 -8.41
CA LEU A 734 42.20 7.51 -7.50
C LEU A 734 43.41 8.21 -8.14
N GLU A 735 43.66 7.96 -9.42
CA GLU A 735 44.71 8.65 -10.18
C GLU A 735 44.47 10.17 -10.21
N TRP A 736 43.23 10.62 -10.46
CA TRP A 736 42.90 12.06 -10.43
C TRP A 736 43.15 12.69 -9.06
N ILE A 737 42.82 11.99 -7.98
CA ILE A 737 43.10 12.46 -6.61
C ILE A 737 44.60 12.59 -6.39
N ILE A 738 45.40 11.60 -6.81
CA ILE A 738 46.86 11.63 -6.68
C ILE A 738 47.44 12.79 -7.50
N LYS A 739 47.06 12.93 -8.77
CA LYS A 739 47.52 14.03 -9.63
C LYS A 739 47.15 15.39 -9.05
N ARG A 740 45.91 15.54 -8.56
CA ARG A 740 45.49 16.79 -7.91
C ARG A 740 46.30 17.06 -6.64
N TYR A 741 46.59 16.04 -5.84
CA TYR A 741 47.45 16.19 -4.68
C TYR A 741 48.87 16.64 -5.07
N GLU A 742 49.47 16.04 -6.10
CA GLU A 742 50.77 16.44 -6.63
C GLU A 742 50.77 17.90 -7.16
N GLU A 743 49.71 18.31 -7.86
CA GLU A 743 49.50 19.68 -8.30
C GLU A 743 49.46 20.65 -7.10
N THR A 744 48.75 20.29 -6.01
CA THR A 744 48.66 21.15 -4.81
C THR A 744 49.99 21.32 -4.08
N ARG A 745 50.95 20.39 -4.26
CA ARG A 745 52.29 20.51 -3.69
C ARG A 745 53.15 21.56 -4.41
N ARG A 746 52.77 21.98 -5.62
CA ARG A 746 53.44 23.07 -6.34
C ARG A 746 53.07 24.38 -5.65
N ARG A 747 54.02 24.95 -4.90
CA ARG A 747 53.82 26.23 -4.22
C ARG A 747 53.61 27.33 -5.25
N LYS A 748 52.45 27.98 -5.21
CA LYS A 748 52.22 29.28 -5.87
C LYS A 748 52.37 30.39 -4.83
N LYS A 749 53.07 31.46 -5.18
CA LYS A 749 53.08 32.68 -4.38
C LYS A 749 51.84 33.49 -4.73
N ILE A 750 51.07 33.83 -3.70
CA ILE A 750 49.88 34.66 -3.80
C ILE A 750 50.00 35.79 -2.77
N ALA A 751 49.64 37.00 -3.15
CA ALA A 751 49.31 38.06 -2.20
C ALA A 751 47.80 38.23 -2.17
N TYR A 752 47.24 38.42 -0.98
CA TYR A 752 45.81 38.66 -0.79
C TYR A 752 45.66 40.00 -0.08
N SER A 753 44.92 40.93 -0.67
CA SER A 753 44.53 42.19 -0.04
C SER A 753 43.16 41.99 0.62
N PRO A 754 43.05 41.94 1.97
CA PRO A 754 41.78 41.73 2.65
C PRO A 754 40.80 42.90 2.48
N GLU A 755 41.33 44.12 2.36
CA GLU A 755 40.56 45.35 2.21
C GLU A 755 39.86 45.40 0.84
N LEU A 756 40.58 45.02 -0.22
CA LEU A 756 40.06 45.02 -1.58
C LEU A 756 39.42 43.67 -1.98
N LYS A 757 39.61 42.62 -1.17
CA LYS A 757 39.25 41.22 -1.49
C LYS A 757 39.84 40.74 -2.83
N LEU A 758 41.02 41.24 -3.17
CA LEU A 758 41.75 40.89 -4.39
C LEU A 758 42.87 39.89 -4.09
N THR A 759 43.09 38.96 -5.02
CA THR A 759 44.18 37.99 -4.98
C THR A 759 45.11 38.24 -6.17
N PHE A 760 46.40 38.42 -5.90
CA PHE A 760 47.45 38.63 -6.88
C PHE A 760 48.31 37.35 -6.99
N GLU A 761 48.38 36.75 -8.18
CA GLU A 761 49.26 35.60 -8.48
C GLU A 761 50.51 36.07 -9.26
N GLY A 762 51.63 35.34 -9.14
CA GLY A 762 52.81 35.55 -10.00
C GLY A 762 53.81 36.61 -9.51
N LEU A 763 53.71 37.06 -8.26
CA LEU A 763 54.62 38.04 -7.67
C LEU A 763 56.03 37.50 -7.49
N GLU A 764 57.02 38.35 -7.76
CA GLU A 764 58.44 38.05 -7.53
C GLU A 764 58.75 37.90 -6.02
N SER A 765 59.87 37.24 -5.73
CA SER A 765 60.26 36.97 -4.35
C SER A 765 60.81 38.24 -3.67
N GLY A 766 60.22 38.66 -2.54
CA GLY A 766 60.75 39.78 -1.73
C GLY A 766 60.06 41.13 -1.95
N VAL A 767 58.86 41.15 -2.50
CA VAL A 767 58.03 42.35 -2.66
C VAL A 767 57.13 42.49 -1.44
N ASP A 768 57.37 43.51 -0.60
CA ASP A 768 56.59 43.80 0.61
C ASP A 768 55.41 44.76 0.32
N GLU A 769 55.48 45.53 -0.78
CA GLU A 769 54.44 46.49 -1.21
C GLU A 769 54.16 46.35 -2.71
N VAL A 770 52.88 46.37 -3.10
CA VAL A 770 52.42 46.30 -4.49
C VAL A 770 51.53 47.51 -4.76
N GLU A 771 51.88 48.30 -5.78
CA GLU A 771 51.05 49.41 -6.25
C GLU A 771 49.97 48.87 -7.20
N VAL A 772 48.71 49.24 -6.97
CA VAL A 772 47.55 48.72 -7.71
C VAL A 772 46.76 49.89 -8.27
N GLU A 773 46.67 49.97 -9.60
CA GLU A 773 45.81 50.91 -10.32
C GLU A 773 44.50 50.21 -10.70
N ILE A 774 43.36 50.83 -10.38
CA ILE A 774 42.02 50.28 -10.66
C ILE A 774 41.27 51.22 -11.58
N ASP A 775 41.10 50.81 -12.83
CA ASP A 775 40.29 51.51 -13.82
C ASP A 775 38.94 50.81 -14.01
N VAL A 776 37.85 51.59 -13.98
CA VAL A 776 36.52 51.09 -14.33
C VAL A 776 36.40 51.05 -15.84
N LEU A 777 36.50 49.85 -16.41
CA LEU A 777 36.46 49.65 -17.86
C LEU A 777 35.02 49.63 -18.42
N GLU A 778 34.08 48.97 -17.72
CA GLU A 778 32.70 48.76 -18.18
C GLU A 778 31.76 48.48 -17.02
N GLU A 779 30.54 49.02 -17.06
CA GLU A 779 29.44 48.67 -16.15
C GLU A 779 28.24 48.18 -16.99
N ARG A 780 27.71 47.00 -16.66
CA ARG A 780 26.61 46.37 -17.42
C ARG A 780 25.55 45.74 -16.51
N ILE A 781 24.29 45.89 -16.90
CA ILE A 781 23.16 45.26 -16.23
C ILE A 781 22.82 43.95 -16.95
N GLU A 782 23.07 42.82 -16.29
CA GLU A 782 22.75 41.49 -16.81
C GLU A 782 21.53 40.89 -16.11
N LYS A 783 20.59 40.35 -16.89
CA LYS A 783 19.54 39.48 -16.36
C LYS A 783 20.09 38.06 -16.22
N ARG A 784 20.32 37.61 -14.98
CA ARG A 784 20.76 36.24 -14.69
C ARG A 784 19.56 35.32 -14.45
N SER A 785 19.50 34.23 -15.20
CA SER A 785 18.56 33.14 -14.94
C SER A 785 18.99 32.35 -13.69
N PRO A 786 18.03 31.78 -12.94
CA PRO A 786 18.36 30.86 -11.85
C PRO A 786 19.05 29.60 -12.39
N LEU A 787 19.72 28.88 -11.50
CA LEU A 787 20.30 27.57 -11.81
C LEU A 787 19.20 26.55 -12.15
N PRO A 788 19.51 25.52 -12.94
CA PRO A 788 18.57 24.44 -13.24
C PRO A 788 18.18 23.65 -11.97
N PRO A 789 17.11 22.84 -12.04
CA PRO A 789 16.79 21.88 -10.99
C PRO A 789 17.94 20.88 -10.78
N TYR A 790 18.06 20.38 -9.55
CA TYR A 790 19.11 19.42 -9.18
C TYR A 790 19.06 18.12 -9.98
N THR A 791 20.20 17.78 -10.60
CA THR A 791 20.58 16.41 -10.98
C THR A 791 21.26 15.70 -9.81
N THR A 792 21.54 14.39 -9.93
CA THR A 792 22.23 13.63 -8.86
C THR A 792 23.60 14.21 -8.53
N ASP A 793 24.40 14.59 -9.53
CA ASP A 793 25.74 15.11 -9.34
C ASP A 793 25.74 16.51 -8.70
N GLU A 794 24.85 17.40 -9.15
CA GLU A 794 24.69 18.73 -8.53
C GLU A 794 24.19 18.62 -7.10
N MET A 795 23.19 17.78 -6.84
CA MET A 795 22.69 17.51 -5.48
C MET A 795 23.81 17.03 -4.57
N LEU A 796 24.64 16.08 -5.03
CA LEU A 796 25.75 15.54 -4.22
C LEU A 796 26.83 16.58 -3.98
N ARG A 797 27.13 17.41 -4.98
CA ARG A 797 28.09 18.51 -4.87
C ARG A 797 27.64 19.52 -3.83
N ASP A 798 26.40 19.96 -3.88
CA ASP A 798 25.88 20.98 -2.96
C ASP A 798 25.60 20.42 -1.57
N ALA A 799 25.16 19.16 -1.45
CA ALA A 799 25.08 18.49 -0.16
C ALA A 799 26.45 18.41 0.54
N ASN A 800 27.53 18.19 -0.21
CA ASN A 800 28.88 18.22 0.35
C ASN A 800 29.36 19.64 0.67
N LYS A 801 29.16 20.59 -0.25
CA LYS A 801 29.65 21.96 -0.12
C LYS A 801 28.93 22.74 0.98
N ILE A 802 27.61 22.60 1.07
CA ILE A 802 26.73 23.39 1.93
C ILE A 802 26.47 22.67 3.25
N LEU A 803 26.17 21.37 3.21
CA LEU A 803 25.77 20.60 4.39
C LEU A 803 26.90 19.74 4.97
N HIS A 804 28.07 19.70 4.32
CA HIS A 804 29.22 18.87 4.72
C HIS A 804 28.89 17.37 4.80
N LEU A 805 27.91 16.92 4.01
CA LEU A 805 27.55 15.51 3.92
C LEU A 805 28.49 14.79 2.94
N ASN A 806 28.92 13.57 3.30
CA ASN A 806 29.57 12.71 2.33
C ASN A 806 28.53 12.14 1.34
N SER A 807 29.00 11.75 0.15
CA SER A 807 28.11 11.31 -0.94
C SER A 807 27.25 10.11 -0.56
N LYS A 808 27.76 9.17 0.27
CA LYS A 808 27.00 7.99 0.71
C LYS A 808 25.82 8.37 1.59
N LEU A 809 26.03 9.25 2.57
CA LEU A 809 24.96 9.72 3.44
C LEU A 809 23.94 10.55 2.65
N ALA A 810 24.39 11.44 1.76
CA ALA A 810 23.51 12.23 0.91
C ALA A 810 22.62 11.35 0.01
N MET A 811 23.19 10.34 -0.64
CA MET A 811 22.42 9.38 -1.46
C MET A 811 21.41 8.58 -0.62
N ASN A 812 21.80 8.12 0.57
CA ASN A 812 20.88 7.38 1.45
C ASN A 812 19.69 8.26 1.88
N LEU A 813 19.93 9.51 2.24
CA LEU A 813 18.87 10.45 2.59
C LEU A 813 17.97 10.76 1.39
N ALA A 814 18.54 10.89 0.19
CA ALA A 814 17.75 11.08 -1.03
C ALA A 814 16.87 9.86 -1.34
N GLN A 815 17.39 8.62 -1.17
CA GLN A 815 16.60 7.39 -1.26
C GLN A 815 15.45 7.41 -0.24
N ASP A 816 15.71 7.73 1.03
CA ASP A 816 14.70 7.79 2.08
C ASP A 816 13.59 8.81 1.74
N LEU A 817 13.95 9.98 1.21
CA LEU A 817 12.99 11.01 0.78
C LEU A 817 12.17 10.57 -0.43
N PHE A 818 12.79 9.91 -1.40
CA PHE A 818 12.11 9.36 -2.58
C PHE A 818 11.11 8.26 -2.18
N GLU A 819 11.55 7.29 -1.38
CA GLU A 819 10.69 6.20 -0.90
C GLU A 819 9.55 6.72 -0.01
N ALA A 820 9.77 7.82 0.70
CA ALA A 820 8.75 8.55 1.46
C ALA A 820 7.72 9.28 0.59
N GLY A 821 7.93 9.37 -0.72
CA GLY A 821 7.06 10.10 -1.65
C GLY A 821 7.19 11.62 -1.52
N LEU A 822 8.35 12.11 -1.06
CA LEU A 822 8.59 13.55 -0.83
C LEU A 822 9.36 14.23 -1.96
N ILE A 823 10.07 13.46 -2.80
CA ILE A 823 10.80 13.94 -3.97
C ILE A 823 10.61 12.96 -5.14
N THR A 824 10.96 13.42 -6.34
CA THR A 824 11.11 12.57 -7.53
C THR A 824 12.32 11.64 -7.41
N TYR A 825 12.46 10.72 -8.36
CA TYR A 825 13.56 9.77 -8.40
C TYR A 825 14.94 10.47 -8.41
N HIS A 826 15.73 10.17 -7.38
CA HIS A 826 16.97 10.87 -7.04
C HIS A 826 18.20 10.45 -7.87
N ARG A 827 18.12 9.39 -8.68
CA ARG A 827 19.18 8.98 -9.62
C ARG A 827 18.82 9.44 -11.03
N THR A 828 19.05 10.72 -11.32
CA THR A 828 18.73 11.35 -12.60
C THR A 828 19.85 12.28 -13.07
N ASP A 829 20.10 12.26 -14.37
CA ASP A 829 20.99 13.15 -15.10
C ASP A 829 20.23 14.21 -15.92
N SER A 830 18.89 14.24 -15.80
CA SER A 830 18.02 15.13 -16.55
C SER A 830 17.55 16.31 -15.70
N ILE A 831 17.54 17.50 -16.30
CA ILE A 831 16.98 18.73 -15.74
C ILE A 831 15.51 18.94 -16.10
N HIS A 832 14.89 17.98 -16.80
CA HIS A 832 13.51 18.08 -17.27
C HIS A 832 12.51 18.13 -16.10
N VAL A 833 11.56 19.07 -16.17
CA VAL A 833 10.46 19.20 -15.21
C VAL A 833 9.14 18.93 -15.91
N SER A 834 8.34 18.02 -15.37
CA SER A 834 7.01 17.71 -15.91
C SER A 834 6.05 18.89 -15.75
N GLU A 835 4.95 18.92 -16.53
CA GLU A 835 3.90 19.92 -16.36
C GLU A 835 3.32 19.93 -14.93
N VAL A 836 3.28 18.76 -14.28
CA VAL A 836 2.88 18.62 -12.88
C VAL A 836 3.87 19.34 -11.97
N GLY A 837 5.17 19.12 -12.17
CA GLY A 837 6.22 19.82 -11.41
C GLY A 837 6.18 21.34 -11.62
N ALA A 838 5.96 21.80 -12.85
CA ALA A 838 5.82 23.22 -13.18
C ALA A 838 4.58 23.84 -12.49
N ARG A 839 3.47 23.10 -12.41
CA ARG A 839 2.27 23.53 -11.69
C ARG A 839 2.51 23.64 -10.19
N ILE A 840 3.19 22.66 -9.58
CA ILE A 840 3.58 22.72 -8.16
C ILE A 840 4.42 23.97 -7.88
N ALA A 841 5.38 24.29 -8.76
CA ALA A 841 6.19 25.50 -8.62
C ALA A 841 5.35 26.77 -8.74
N LYS A 842 4.42 26.83 -9.70
CA LYS A 842 3.48 27.94 -9.87
C LYS A 842 2.62 28.14 -8.62
N ASP A 843 1.99 27.07 -8.14
CA ASP A 843 1.11 27.10 -6.97
C ASP A 843 1.84 27.51 -5.68
N TYR A 844 3.14 27.22 -5.59
CA TYR A 844 3.98 27.62 -4.45
C TYR A 844 4.51 29.05 -4.56
N LEU A 845 4.86 29.52 -5.76
CA LEU A 845 5.44 30.85 -5.97
C LEU A 845 4.39 31.97 -6.12
N GLY A 846 3.18 31.63 -6.56
CA GLY A 846 2.11 32.57 -6.92
C GLY A 846 2.07 32.85 -8.42
#